data_AF-A0A4R2R2Z5-F1
#
_entry.id   AF-A0A4R2R2Z5-F1
#
_cell.length_a   1.000
_cell.length_b   1.000
_cell.length_c   1.000
_cell.angle_alpha   90.00
_cell.angle_beta   90.00
_cell.angle_gamma   90.00
#
_symmetry.space_group_name_H-M   'P 1'
#
loop_
_entity.id
_entity.type
_entity.pdbx_description
1 polymer ?
#
loop_
_entity_poly.entity_id
_entity_poly.type
_entity_poly.pdbx_seq_one_letter_code
_entity_poly.pdbx_strand_id
1 'polypeptide(L)'
;MSNPRKDWFSRFYDPAFNGITLKRLEQNELMYFTSRIAQDPPQPTILPFKPLDGNRVYWYGVAFSEEDMQWLGEQLQSFIGVSYSDFQGRRAVPNPSLAFDQMVNGLTEGRYYRFHGNSAEITATVVLMGQLWRKGKSSQKVDVSKTVGRLLRDFYVAVQVGQRSSAEELLNELKARHYVNADNLLFLRVHMLTGMEKWDEVVQLRQMGTLLALKRPQRVTESLIQAVYHHFLAKWEHQPAKVLDVFRDEVWPQFGALYTHRGQMQSPEALKSFMLRAVAVQPVQLLLCNEILATPSLDAKDRQFLEAVSQFLPQELPPHHMTEMEKAQADFSIGSYESALRWLKPTRCNLEAVQYGIQIAFKLRTTEAREYVSEMMGQLSVEEHQQLKSSKTLQSLLEQIFPANDTEEEAPPSGWLDWLERVENQQQVKFFDLVYLNPADWPEGELLNSADHMQRFIDGMDRCFNKKETQDLVFSAVPHALELLKRDPRWPNERLQPVYLKLIEWIILSTNGHVNDFYLLYELTEGLLKTNISDSVYETVLYAAVDMFTDYGDFPHLNWAMEYLEMIFLNQCPRRELRVEYLQLITEKFRQYKRHVSYTQWELLKLLYQDFGMEAAWPALVQEFDLDRIDLKREVSIWAKLSGRTVGLYTLTRQVARKVESMIQSHAPDSKFIVDHSKVNTASLETLADASDLLIISWQSAKHAATVSLADRYSTRGRQPIYPEGKGSSGIIRALHEYLERHDR
;
A
#
# COMPACT_ATOMS: atom_id res chain seq x y z
N MET A 1 44.03 3.97 21.40
CA MET A 1 44.20 2.54 21.77
C MET A 1 44.23 1.73 20.49
N SER A 2 45.24 0.88 20.27
CA SER A 2 45.32 0.08 19.05
C SER A 2 44.20 -0.96 19.03
N ASN A 3 43.41 -1.03 17.96
CA ASN A 3 42.35 -2.03 17.83
C ASN A 3 43.00 -3.45 17.84
N PRO A 4 42.74 -4.30 18.85
CA PRO A 4 43.38 -5.62 18.98
C PRO A 4 43.12 -6.52 17.77
N ARG A 5 42.01 -6.31 17.05
CA ARG A 5 41.68 -7.01 15.80
C ARG A 5 42.55 -6.57 14.62
N LYS A 6 43.02 -5.31 14.59
CA LYS A 6 43.97 -4.81 13.58
C LYS A 6 45.38 -5.37 13.81
N ASP A 7 45.80 -5.52 15.06
CA ASP A 7 47.09 -6.18 15.39
C ASP A 7 47.03 -7.67 15.03
N TRP A 8 45.93 -8.36 15.39
CA TRP A 8 45.69 -9.75 14.99
C TRP A 8 45.74 -9.94 13.46
N PHE A 9 45.09 -9.06 12.71
CA PHE A 9 45.08 -9.11 11.25
C PHE A 9 46.49 -8.97 10.65
N SER A 10 47.29 -8.05 11.20
CA SER A 10 48.66 -7.82 10.76
C SER A 10 49.54 -9.04 11.02
N ARG A 11 49.31 -9.74 12.14
CA ARG A 11 49.97 -11.01 12.46
C ARG A 11 49.48 -12.18 11.59
N PHE A 12 48.21 -12.20 11.20
CA PHE A 12 47.60 -13.25 10.37
C PHE A 12 48.20 -13.30 8.95
N TYR A 13 48.54 -12.14 8.38
CA TYR A 13 49.14 -12.02 7.05
C TYR A 13 50.64 -11.68 7.09
N ASP A 14 51.30 -11.97 8.21
CA ASP A 14 52.75 -11.86 8.31
C ASP A 14 53.42 -12.82 7.31
N PRO A 15 54.26 -12.33 6.38
CA PRO A 15 54.97 -13.17 5.42
C PRO A 15 55.85 -14.26 6.05
N ALA A 16 56.22 -14.12 7.33
CA ALA A 16 56.96 -15.12 8.08
C ALA A 16 56.14 -16.39 8.38
N PHE A 17 54.81 -16.38 8.19
CA PHE A 17 53.93 -17.49 8.55
C PHE A 17 52.83 -17.80 7.53
N ASN A 18 52.39 -16.82 6.74
CA ASN A 18 51.36 -16.98 5.72
C ASN A 18 51.94 -16.73 4.32
N GLY A 19 51.96 -17.77 3.49
CA GLY A 19 52.39 -17.70 2.08
C GLY A 19 51.43 -16.92 1.17
N ILE A 20 50.35 -16.34 1.70
CA ILE A 20 49.43 -15.44 1.01
C ILE A 20 49.74 -14.01 1.44
N THR A 21 50.20 -13.20 0.50
CA THR A 21 50.49 -11.78 0.74
C THR A 21 49.24 -10.91 0.56
N LEU A 22 49.20 -9.75 1.23
CA LEU A 22 48.10 -8.78 1.07
C LEU A 22 47.90 -8.36 -0.40
N LYS A 23 49.00 -8.19 -1.16
CA LYS A 23 48.95 -7.89 -2.59
C LYS A 23 48.24 -8.99 -3.41
N ARG A 24 48.36 -10.24 -2.98
CA ARG A 24 47.68 -11.39 -3.63
C ARG A 24 46.18 -11.41 -3.28
N LEU A 25 45.78 -10.93 -2.10
CA LEU A 25 44.37 -10.76 -1.74
C LEU A 25 43.71 -9.65 -2.56
N GLU A 26 44.43 -8.54 -2.80
CA GLU A 26 43.98 -7.46 -3.69
C GLU A 26 43.74 -7.96 -5.11
N GLN A 27 44.68 -8.72 -5.68
CA GLN A 27 44.57 -9.31 -7.02
C GLN A 27 43.39 -10.27 -7.17
N ASN A 28 43.00 -10.94 -6.09
CA ASN A 28 41.91 -11.90 -6.08
C ASN A 28 40.58 -11.30 -5.56
N GLU A 29 40.48 -9.97 -5.43
CA GLU A 29 39.30 -9.27 -4.88
C GLU A 29 38.88 -9.66 -3.45
N LEU A 30 39.71 -10.41 -2.72
CA LEU A 30 39.41 -10.94 -1.38
C LEU A 30 39.56 -9.90 -0.26
N MET A 31 40.00 -8.68 -0.58
CA MET A 31 40.12 -7.58 0.38
C MET A 31 38.81 -7.18 1.06
N TYR A 32 37.67 -7.56 0.48
CA TYR A 32 36.39 -7.41 1.15
C TYR A 32 36.34 -8.12 2.51
N PHE A 33 36.71 -9.40 2.49
CA PHE A 33 36.57 -10.28 3.64
C PHE A 33 37.54 -9.90 4.75
N THR A 34 38.74 -9.44 4.40
CA THR A 34 39.72 -8.94 5.36
C THR A 34 39.22 -7.69 6.09
N SER A 35 38.55 -6.77 5.39
CA SER A 35 38.02 -5.53 5.99
C SER A 35 36.92 -5.75 7.03
N ARG A 36 36.23 -6.90 7.00
CA ARG A 36 35.09 -7.23 7.89
C ARG A 36 35.48 -7.48 9.34
N ILE A 37 36.71 -7.96 9.59
CA ILE A 37 37.25 -8.15 10.95
C ILE A 37 37.58 -6.81 11.62
N ALA A 38 37.95 -5.81 10.82
CA ALA A 38 38.32 -4.49 11.30
C ALA A 38 37.12 -3.56 11.59
N GLN A 39 35.90 -3.98 11.25
CA GLN A 39 34.66 -3.24 11.53
C GLN A 39 34.31 -3.27 13.02
N ASP A 40 33.44 -2.36 13.44
CA ASP A 40 32.92 -2.31 14.81
C ASP A 40 31.39 -2.11 14.77
N PRO A 41 30.57 -3.13 15.11
CA PRO A 41 30.98 -4.47 15.55
C PRO A 41 31.68 -5.29 14.43
N PRO A 42 32.51 -6.29 14.77
CA PRO A 42 33.19 -7.13 13.79
C PRO A 42 32.17 -8.03 13.08
N GLN A 43 32.38 -8.28 11.79
CA GLN A 43 31.44 -9.08 10.99
C GLN A 43 32.02 -10.45 10.63
N PRO A 44 31.18 -11.49 10.49
CA PRO A 44 31.63 -12.81 10.07
C PRO A 44 32.31 -12.74 8.69
N THR A 45 33.35 -13.54 8.50
CA THR A 45 34.22 -13.45 7.31
C THR A 45 34.89 -14.76 6.93
N ILE A 46 35.56 -14.78 5.78
CA ILE A 46 36.30 -15.93 5.26
C ILE A 46 37.73 -15.49 4.89
N LEU A 47 38.74 -16.16 5.44
CA LEU A 47 40.15 -15.82 5.22
C LEU A 47 40.94 -17.01 4.68
N PRO A 48 41.72 -16.84 3.60
CA PRO A 48 42.64 -17.87 3.14
C PRO A 48 43.98 -17.82 3.91
N PHE A 49 44.56 -18.99 4.13
CA PHE A 49 45.84 -19.18 4.79
C PHE A 49 46.64 -20.26 4.07
N LYS A 50 47.91 -19.98 3.76
CA LYS A 50 48.83 -20.98 3.20
C LYS A 50 50.03 -21.14 4.15
N PRO A 51 50.21 -22.29 4.82
CA PRO A 51 51.42 -22.55 5.60
C PRO A 51 52.66 -22.50 4.70
N LEU A 52 53.79 -21.99 5.19
CA LEU A 52 55.03 -21.91 4.41
C LEU A 52 55.56 -23.29 3.98
N ASP A 53 55.44 -24.27 4.87
CA ASP A 53 55.88 -25.66 4.63
C ASP A 53 54.80 -26.51 3.92
N GLY A 54 53.62 -25.92 3.69
CA GLY A 54 52.45 -26.61 3.17
C GLY A 54 52.14 -26.23 1.73
N ASN A 55 51.83 -27.21 0.89
CA ASN A 55 51.39 -26.94 -0.48
C ASN A 55 49.88 -26.69 -0.62
N ARG A 56 49.12 -26.71 0.49
CA ARG A 56 47.65 -26.54 0.50
C ARG A 56 47.25 -25.19 1.08
N VAL A 57 46.17 -24.61 0.55
CA VAL A 57 45.52 -23.42 1.11
C VAL A 57 44.36 -23.87 2.00
N TYR A 58 44.38 -23.44 3.25
CA TYR A 58 43.27 -23.58 4.19
C TYR A 58 42.42 -22.32 4.16
N TRP A 59 41.12 -22.49 4.32
CA TRP A 59 40.15 -21.41 4.41
C TRP A 59 39.50 -21.43 5.78
N TYR A 60 39.48 -20.26 6.42
CA TYR A 60 38.94 -20.05 7.75
C TYR A 60 37.68 -19.20 7.67
N GLY A 61 36.53 -19.79 7.98
CA GLY A 61 35.30 -19.05 8.23
C GLY A 61 35.26 -18.59 9.68
N VAL A 62 35.31 -17.30 9.94
CA VAL A 62 35.47 -16.68 11.28
C VAL A 62 34.17 -15.98 11.66
N ALA A 63 33.61 -16.27 12.83
CA ALA A 63 32.41 -15.66 13.38
C ALA A 63 32.65 -15.08 14.79
N PHE A 64 31.85 -14.09 15.20
CA PHE A 64 32.04 -13.39 16.48
C PHE A 64 30.85 -13.57 17.45
N SER A 65 29.76 -14.21 17.01
CA SER A 65 28.63 -14.67 17.82
C SER A 65 28.19 -16.08 17.40
N GLU A 66 27.34 -16.74 18.19
CA GLU A 66 26.75 -18.04 17.80
C GLU A 66 25.77 -17.91 16.62
N GLU A 67 25.07 -16.78 16.53
CA GLU A 67 24.20 -16.45 15.40
C GLU A 67 25.01 -16.25 14.11
N ASP A 68 26.11 -15.48 14.18
CA ASP A 68 27.06 -15.30 13.08
C ASP A 68 27.63 -16.64 12.62
N MET A 69 27.89 -17.55 13.56
CA MET A 69 28.43 -18.87 13.28
C MET A 69 27.42 -19.73 12.51
N GLN A 70 26.16 -19.74 12.94
CA GLN A 70 25.09 -20.46 12.24
C GLN A 70 24.87 -19.89 10.83
N TRP A 71 24.73 -18.57 10.72
CA TRP A 71 24.58 -17.89 9.44
C TRP A 71 25.76 -18.17 8.50
N LEU A 72 26.99 -18.03 8.98
CA LEU A 72 28.19 -18.29 8.18
C LEU A 72 28.27 -19.76 7.73
N GLY A 73 27.82 -20.70 8.57
CA GLY A 73 27.71 -22.11 8.23
C GLY A 73 26.76 -22.36 7.06
N GLU A 74 25.56 -21.77 7.09
CA GLU A 74 24.55 -21.88 6.02
C GLU A 74 25.06 -21.25 4.71
N GLN A 75 25.71 -20.10 4.80
CA GLN A 75 26.33 -19.45 3.64
C GLN A 75 27.48 -20.28 3.06
N LEU A 76 28.35 -20.85 3.88
CA LEU A 76 29.41 -21.72 3.39
C LEU A 76 28.83 -23.00 2.77
N GLN A 77 27.79 -23.59 3.35
CA GLN A 77 27.22 -24.86 2.86
C GLN A 77 26.46 -24.71 1.55
N SER A 78 25.84 -23.56 1.30
CA SER A 78 25.14 -23.27 0.05
C SER A 78 26.08 -22.97 -1.12
N PHE A 79 27.29 -22.47 -0.85
CA PHE A 79 28.24 -22.06 -1.89
C PHE A 79 29.43 -23.02 -2.05
N ILE A 80 29.90 -23.65 -0.97
CA ILE A 80 31.09 -24.52 -0.99
C ILE A 80 30.64 -25.97 -1.18
N GLY A 81 30.77 -26.45 -2.42
CA GLY A 81 30.43 -27.82 -2.78
C GLY A 81 31.40 -28.87 -2.24
N VAL A 82 30.87 -30.03 -1.88
CA VAL A 82 31.65 -31.22 -1.48
C VAL A 82 32.43 -31.85 -2.65
N SER A 83 32.15 -31.45 -3.89
CA SER A 83 32.84 -31.94 -5.10
C SER A 83 34.27 -31.38 -5.24
N TYR A 84 34.57 -30.23 -4.64
CA TYR A 84 35.87 -29.56 -4.74
C TYR A 84 36.43 -29.06 -3.42
N SER A 85 35.78 -29.35 -2.30
CA SER A 85 36.24 -29.04 -0.94
C SER A 85 35.90 -30.14 0.06
N ASP A 86 36.54 -30.12 1.23
CA ASP A 86 36.23 -31.00 2.36
C ASP A 86 35.22 -30.40 3.36
N PHE A 87 34.56 -29.28 3.01
CA PHE A 87 33.65 -28.61 3.93
C PHE A 87 32.36 -29.42 4.16
N GLN A 88 32.06 -29.72 5.42
CA GLN A 88 30.89 -30.52 5.83
C GLN A 88 29.97 -29.77 6.83
N GLY A 89 30.10 -28.44 6.95
CA GLY A 89 29.31 -27.66 7.90
C GLY A 89 29.66 -27.89 9.39
N ARG A 90 30.75 -28.61 9.68
CA ARG A 90 31.18 -28.93 11.06
C ARG A 90 32.18 -27.90 11.56
N ARG A 91 32.01 -27.44 12.82
CA ARG A 91 32.94 -26.54 13.49
C ARG A 91 34.34 -27.14 13.53
N ALA A 92 35.36 -26.30 13.39
CA ALA A 92 36.74 -26.77 13.44
C ALA A 92 37.13 -27.16 14.87
N VAL A 93 37.85 -28.27 15.00
CA VAL A 93 38.55 -28.63 16.25
C VAL A 93 39.97 -28.08 16.16
N PRO A 94 40.44 -27.27 17.12
CA PRO A 94 41.78 -26.69 17.09
C PRO A 94 42.86 -27.76 16.97
N ASN A 95 43.71 -27.68 15.95
CA ASN A 95 44.86 -28.56 15.83
C ASN A 95 46.07 -27.92 16.54
N PRO A 96 46.61 -28.51 17.61
CA PRO A 96 47.75 -27.96 18.35
C PRO A 96 49.03 -27.84 17.52
N SER A 97 49.14 -28.62 16.43
CA SER A 97 50.30 -28.60 15.52
C SER A 97 50.24 -27.45 14.51
N LEU A 98 49.09 -26.77 14.39
CA LEU A 98 48.91 -25.58 13.56
C LEU A 98 48.81 -24.38 14.50
N ALA A 99 49.91 -23.65 14.70
CA ALA A 99 49.96 -22.46 15.55
C ALA A 99 48.84 -21.44 15.23
N PHE A 100 48.39 -21.43 13.98
CA PHE A 100 47.36 -20.55 13.48
C PHE A 100 45.92 -20.95 13.88
N ASP A 101 45.65 -22.24 14.07
CA ASP A 101 44.35 -22.69 14.60
C ASP A 101 44.16 -22.15 16.03
N GLN A 102 45.22 -22.12 16.82
CA GLN A 102 45.19 -21.53 18.16
C GLN A 102 44.92 -20.02 18.10
N MET A 103 45.49 -19.34 17.10
CA MET A 103 45.33 -17.90 16.90
C MET A 103 43.91 -17.50 16.47
N VAL A 104 43.28 -18.27 15.56
CA VAL A 104 41.87 -18.07 15.17
C VAL A 104 40.95 -18.47 16.33
N ASN A 105 41.22 -19.59 16.99
CA ASN A 105 40.46 -20.05 18.15
C ASN A 105 40.45 -19.03 19.29
N GLY A 106 41.59 -18.39 19.56
CA GLY A 106 41.69 -17.33 20.57
C GLY A 106 40.94 -16.05 20.21
N LEU A 107 40.80 -15.72 18.92
CA LEU A 107 40.05 -14.54 18.48
C LEU A 107 38.53 -14.77 18.53
N THR A 108 38.07 -15.96 18.17
CA THR A 108 36.63 -16.26 18.02
C THR A 108 36.04 -17.07 19.17
N GLU A 109 36.86 -17.44 20.15
CA GLU A 109 36.52 -18.38 21.24
C GLU A 109 35.99 -19.72 20.70
N GLY A 110 36.58 -20.20 19.60
CA GLY A 110 36.19 -21.47 18.95
C GLY A 110 35.07 -21.36 17.92
N ARG A 111 34.58 -20.15 17.62
CA ARG A 111 33.54 -19.91 16.60
C ARG A 111 34.15 -19.75 15.20
N TYR A 112 34.70 -20.84 14.67
CA TYR A 112 35.24 -20.86 13.32
C TYR A 112 35.11 -22.21 12.60
N TYR A 113 35.11 -22.14 11.26
CA TYR A 113 35.18 -23.26 10.33
C TYR A 113 36.57 -23.33 9.69
N ARG A 114 37.04 -24.54 9.38
CA ARG A 114 38.30 -24.77 8.65
C ARG A 114 38.05 -25.81 7.57
N PHE A 115 38.41 -25.48 6.33
CA PHE A 115 38.28 -26.37 5.18
C PHE A 115 39.39 -26.11 4.14
N HIS A 116 39.60 -27.04 3.24
CA HIS A 116 40.54 -26.94 2.13
C HIS A 116 40.00 -27.66 0.88
N GLY A 117 40.61 -27.44 -0.28
CA GLY A 117 40.16 -28.06 -1.53
C GLY A 117 40.84 -27.45 -2.74
N ASN A 118 40.17 -27.50 -3.89
CA ASN A 118 40.65 -26.82 -5.10
C ASN A 118 40.67 -25.31 -4.86
N SER A 119 41.87 -24.75 -4.69
CA SER A 119 42.04 -23.35 -4.31
C SER A 119 41.51 -22.38 -5.36
N ALA A 120 41.53 -22.73 -6.65
CA ALA A 120 41.00 -21.87 -7.71
C ALA A 120 39.47 -21.80 -7.66
N GLU A 121 38.80 -22.95 -7.51
CA GLU A 121 37.33 -23.03 -7.41
C GLU A 121 36.83 -22.38 -6.13
N ILE A 122 37.45 -22.66 -4.98
CA ILE A 122 37.07 -22.03 -3.70
C ILE A 122 37.28 -20.51 -3.78
N THR A 123 38.39 -20.03 -4.38
CA THR A 123 38.60 -18.58 -4.55
C THR A 123 37.50 -17.96 -5.40
N ALA A 124 37.17 -18.56 -6.56
CA ALA A 124 36.12 -18.04 -7.44
C ALA A 124 34.75 -17.99 -6.73
N THR A 125 34.39 -19.05 -5.99
CA THR A 125 33.15 -19.11 -5.21
C THR A 125 33.15 -18.08 -4.08
N VAL A 126 34.24 -17.94 -3.32
CA VAL A 126 34.33 -16.96 -2.23
C VAL A 126 34.26 -15.53 -2.78
N VAL A 127 34.87 -15.25 -3.94
CA VAL A 127 34.73 -13.95 -4.62
C VAL A 127 33.27 -13.70 -5.01
N LEU A 128 32.58 -14.69 -5.59
CA LEU A 128 31.15 -14.59 -5.92
C LEU A 128 30.30 -14.33 -4.67
N MET A 129 30.55 -15.05 -3.56
CA MET A 129 29.92 -14.80 -2.26
C MET A 129 30.18 -13.37 -1.80
N GLY A 130 31.41 -12.87 -1.94
CA GLY A 130 31.78 -11.51 -1.57
C GLY A 130 31.05 -10.47 -2.39
N GLN A 131 30.87 -10.70 -3.70
CA GLN A 131 30.08 -9.84 -4.58
C GLN A 131 28.60 -9.83 -4.17
N LEU A 132 28.03 -10.98 -3.81
CA LEU A 132 26.65 -11.07 -3.32
C LEU A 132 26.48 -10.40 -1.95
N TRP A 133 27.40 -10.62 -1.02
CA TRP A 133 27.38 -9.98 0.30
C TRP A 133 27.60 -8.47 0.22
N ARG A 134 28.36 -7.97 -0.77
CA ARG A 134 28.51 -6.53 -1.04
C ARG A 134 27.21 -5.92 -1.57
N LYS A 135 26.52 -6.62 -2.47
CA LYS A 135 25.20 -6.19 -2.99
C LYS A 135 24.09 -6.29 -1.93
N GLY A 136 24.16 -7.28 -1.05
CA GLY A 136 23.20 -7.51 0.04
C GLY A 136 23.36 -6.61 1.27
N LYS A 137 24.29 -5.64 1.27
CA LYS A 137 24.44 -4.65 2.37
C LYS A 137 23.54 -3.41 2.25
N SER A 138 22.72 -3.33 1.20
CA SER A 138 21.51 -2.52 1.19
C SER A 138 20.41 -3.35 1.83
N SER A 139 20.17 -3.18 3.13
CA SER A 139 18.95 -3.55 3.87
C SER A 139 18.08 -4.67 3.27
N GLN A 140 18.65 -5.87 3.11
CA GLN A 140 17.87 -7.08 2.85
C GLN A 140 18.07 -8.01 4.04
N LYS A 141 17.23 -7.80 5.07
CA LYS A 141 16.63 -8.94 5.78
C LYS A 141 16.20 -9.90 4.67
N VAL A 142 16.68 -11.15 4.75
CA VAL A 142 16.34 -12.31 3.91
C VAL A 142 15.14 -11.98 3.01
N ASP A 143 15.37 -11.87 1.70
CA ASP A 143 14.29 -11.81 0.72
C ASP A 143 13.57 -13.16 0.75
N VAL A 144 12.74 -13.34 1.79
CA VAL A 144 11.59 -14.21 1.76
C VAL A 144 10.81 -13.67 0.58
N SER A 145 10.88 -14.38 -0.55
CA SER A 145 10.26 -13.95 -1.80
C SER A 145 8.95 -13.27 -1.48
N LYS A 146 8.84 -11.94 -1.69
CA LYS A 146 7.64 -11.19 -1.30
C LYS A 146 6.42 -12.00 -1.73
N THR A 147 5.65 -12.50 -0.77
CA THR A 147 4.47 -13.31 -1.07
C THR A 147 3.47 -12.44 -1.80
N VAL A 148 2.55 -13.04 -2.57
CA VAL A 148 1.52 -12.29 -3.30
C VAL A 148 0.76 -11.35 -2.35
N GLY A 149 0.52 -11.84 -1.12
CA GLY A 149 0.14 -11.11 0.10
C GLY A 149 0.77 -9.73 0.21
N ARG A 150 2.08 -9.74 0.39
CA ARG A 150 2.88 -8.55 0.66
C ARG A 150 2.95 -7.63 -0.55
N LEU A 151 3.07 -8.16 -1.76
CA LEU A 151 3.11 -7.35 -2.99
C LEU A 151 1.82 -6.57 -3.21
N LEU A 152 0.67 -7.21 -3.01
CA LEU A 152 -0.62 -6.52 -3.17
C LEU A 152 -0.88 -5.52 -2.06
N ARG A 153 -0.54 -5.87 -0.82
CA ARG A 153 -0.58 -4.92 0.30
C ARG A 153 0.28 -3.69 0.00
N ASP A 154 1.52 -3.90 -0.43
CA ASP A 154 2.41 -2.79 -0.78
C ASP A 154 1.86 -1.95 -1.93
N PHE A 155 1.20 -2.60 -2.90
CA PHE A 155 0.56 -1.93 -4.03
C PHE A 155 -0.61 -1.06 -3.56
N TYR A 156 -1.49 -1.58 -2.70
CA TYR A 156 -2.62 -0.81 -2.16
C TYR A 156 -2.17 0.35 -1.29
N VAL A 157 -1.15 0.16 -0.46
CA VAL A 157 -0.53 1.27 0.30
C VAL A 157 0.04 2.29 -0.68
N ALA A 158 0.77 1.88 -1.72
CA ALA A 158 1.31 2.81 -2.71
C ALA A 158 0.20 3.58 -3.45
N VAL A 159 -0.95 2.96 -3.74
CA VAL A 159 -2.11 3.64 -4.32
C VAL A 159 -2.72 4.64 -3.34
N GLN A 160 -2.94 4.27 -2.08
CA GLN A 160 -3.43 5.18 -1.03
C GLN A 160 -2.48 6.36 -0.77
N VAL A 161 -1.17 6.11 -0.85
CA VAL A 161 -0.09 7.09 -0.71
C VAL A 161 0.19 7.78 -2.05
N GLY A 162 -0.58 7.54 -3.12
CA GLY A 162 -0.46 8.26 -4.38
C GLY A 162 0.90 8.09 -5.09
N GLN A 163 1.69 7.09 -4.70
CA GLN A 163 3.02 6.81 -5.25
C GLN A 163 2.89 5.99 -6.53
N ARG A 164 2.66 6.68 -7.65
CA ARG A 164 2.47 6.04 -8.96
C ARG A 164 3.62 5.11 -9.34
N SER A 165 4.86 5.58 -9.27
CA SER A 165 6.03 4.77 -9.68
C SER A 165 6.13 3.48 -8.88
N SER A 166 6.01 3.56 -7.55
CA SER A 166 6.02 2.39 -6.66
C SER A 166 4.89 1.41 -6.99
N ALA A 167 3.66 1.91 -7.20
CA ALA A 167 2.52 1.07 -7.57
C ALA A 167 2.73 0.38 -8.94
N GLU A 168 3.30 1.09 -9.92
CA GLU A 168 3.59 0.53 -11.25
C GLU A 168 4.69 -0.53 -11.20
N GLU A 169 5.74 -0.32 -10.39
CA GLU A 169 6.79 -1.32 -10.15
C GLU A 169 6.22 -2.60 -9.52
N LEU A 170 5.36 -2.46 -8.52
CA LEU A 170 4.70 -3.59 -7.86
C LEU A 170 3.75 -4.35 -8.80
N LEU A 171 3.02 -3.64 -9.68
CA LEU A 171 2.22 -4.30 -10.73
C LEU A 171 3.09 -5.08 -11.71
N ASN A 172 4.24 -4.54 -12.11
CA ASN A 172 5.18 -5.22 -12.99
C ASN A 172 5.79 -6.46 -12.30
N GLU A 173 6.06 -6.38 -11.01
CA GLU A 173 6.56 -7.51 -10.22
C GLU A 173 5.51 -8.63 -10.10
N LEU A 174 4.25 -8.27 -9.80
CA LEU A 174 3.11 -9.19 -9.78
C LEU A 174 2.92 -9.91 -11.12
N LYS A 175 3.10 -9.17 -12.23
CA LYS A 175 3.06 -9.72 -13.59
C LYS A 175 4.25 -10.63 -13.87
N ALA A 176 5.47 -10.21 -13.54
CA ALA A 176 6.70 -10.96 -13.80
C ALA A 176 6.75 -12.30 -13.06
N ARG A 177 6.17 -12.35 -11.86
CA ARG A 177 6.10 -13.57 -11.04
C ARG A 177 4.90 -14.47 -11.36
N HIS A 178 4.07 -14.11 -12.36
CA HIS A 178 2.85 -14.83 -12.74
C HIS A 178 1.87 -15.10 -11.60
N TYR A 179 1.92 -14.28 -10.55
CA TYR A 179 0.99 -14.41 -9.44
C TYR A 179 -0.44 -14.01 -9.81
N VAL A 180 -0.60 -13.28 -10.91
CA VAL A 180 -1.84 -12.63 -11.32
C VAL A 180 -2.10 -12.89 -12.80
N ASN A 181 -3.34 -13.27 -13.15
CA ASN A 181 -3.73 -13.44 -14.55
C ASN A 181 -3.88 -12.06 -15.26
N ALA A 182 -4.00 -12.07 -16.59
CA ALA A 182 -4.05 -10.83 -17.37
C ALA A 182 -5.28 -9.95 -17.04
N ASP A 183 -6.43 -10.56 -16.78
CA ASP A 183 -7.68 -9.86 -16.44
C ASP A 183 -7.55 -9.14 -15.09
N ASN A 184 -6.99 -9.84 -14.12
CA ASN A 184 -6.73 -9.34 -12.77
C ASN A 184 -5.72 -8.19 -12.77
N LEU A 185 -4.68 -8.26 -13.62
CA LEU A 185 -3.75 -7.14 -13.79
C LEU A 185 -4.44 -5.90 -14.37
N LEU A 186 -5.39 -6.08 -15.31
CA LEU A 186 -6.17 -4.96 -15.83
C LEU A 186 -7.05 -4.34 -14.74
N PHE A 187 -7.67 -5.15 -13.89
CA PHE A 187 -8.47 -4.67 -12.76
C PHE A 187 -7.63 -3.87 -11.76
N LEU A 188 -6.45 -4.37 -11.38
CA LEU A 188 -5.52 -3.63 -10.51
C LEU A 188 -5.05 -2.33 -11.16
N ARG A 189 -4.82 -2.33 -12.48
CA ARG A 189 -4.47 -1.11 -13.21
C ARG A 189 -5.59 -0.07 -13.17
N VAL A 190 -6.84 -0.49 -13.38
CA VAL A 190 -8.01 0.40 -13.24
C VAL A 190 -8.07 0.95 -11.82
N HIS A 191 -7.89 0.11 -10.81
CA HIS A 191 -7.89 0.55 -9.42
C HIS A 191 -6.79 1.57 -9.11
N MET A 192 -5.56 1.33 -9.58
CA MET A 192 -4.43 2.26 -9.44
C MET A 192 -4.74 3.63 -10.04
N LEU A 193 -5.22 3.66 -11.29
CA LEU A 193 -5.52 4.90 -12.00
C LEU A 193 -6.69 5.65 -11.36
N THR A 194 -7.71 4.92 -10.91
CA THR A 194 -8.89 5.48 -10.22
C THR A 194 -8.50 6.06 -8.87
N GLY A 195 -7.69 5.35 -8.07
CA GLY A 195 -7.17 5.84 -6.78
C GLY A 195 -6.25 7.06 -6.92
N MET A 196 -5.67 7.26 -8.11
CA MET A 196 -4.87 8.45 -8.47
C MET A 196 -5.68 9.50 -9.24
N GLU A 197 -7.00 9.31 -9.36
CA GLU A 197 -7.93 10.20 -10.07
C GLU A 197 -7.54 10.49 -11.53
N LYS A 198 -6.84 9.54 -12.17
CA LYS A 198 -6.45 9.61 -13.58
C LYS A 198 -7.59 9.11 -14.47
N TRP A 199 -8.74 9.78 -14.36
CA TRP A 199 -9.99 9.42 -15.05
C TRP A 199 -9.80 9.30 -16.56
N ASP A 200 -9.10 10.25 -17.17
CA ASP A 200 -8.81 10.25 -18.60
C ASP A 200 -7.99 9.01 -19.02
N GLU A 201 -6.98 8.64 -18.23
CA GLU A 201 -6.16 7.46 -18.51
C GLU A 201 -6.97 6.17 -18.40
N VAL A 202 -7.95 6.10 -17.48
CA VAL A 202 -8.85 4.95 -17.36
C VAL A 202 -9.72 4.83 -18.62
N VAL A 203 -10.37 5.92 -19.05
CA VAL A 203 -11.26 5.91 -20.22
C VAL A 203 -10.48 5.61 -21.52
N GLN A 204 -9.22 6.05 -21.61
CA GLN A 204 -8.35 5.85 -22.77
C GLN A 204 -7.56 4.53 -22.75
N LEU A 205 -7.83 3.62 -21.80
CA LEU A 205 -7.19 2.31 -21.77
C LEU A 205 -7.43 1.57 -23.10
N ARG A 206 -6.35 1.14 -23.75
CA ARG A 206 -6.41 0.38 -25.01
C ARG A 206 -7.26 -0.90 -24.88
N GLN A 207 -7.30 -1.47 -23.68
CA GLN A 207 -8.04 -2.69 -23.34
C GLN A 207 -9.47 -2.42 -22.86
N MET A 208 -10.01 -1.20 -23.00
CA MET A 208 -11.37 -0.86 -22.54
C MET A 208 -12.43 -1.81 -23.12
N GLY A 209 -12.35 -2.14 -24.41
CA GLY A 209 -13.28 -3.10 -25.03
C GLY A 209 -13.21 -4.49 -24.38
N THR A 210 -12.03 -4.95 -24.00
CA THR A 210 -11.83 -6.19 -23.23
C THR A 210 -12.45 -6.06 -21.83
N LEU A 211 -12.18 -4.97 -21.12
CA LEU A 211 -12.74 -4.71 -19.79
C LEU A 211 -14.26 -4.76 -19.80
N LEU A 212 -14.91 -4.16 -20.80
CA LEU A 212 -16.37 -4.13 -20.97
C LEU A 212 -16.97 -5.51 -21.29
N ALA A 213 -16.18 -6.45 -21.84
CA ALA A 213 -16.60 -7.81 -22.12
C ALA A 213 -16.38 -8.80 -20.96
N LEU A 214 -15.47 -8.50 -20.03
CA LEU A 214 -15.13 -9.37 -18.89
C LEU A 214 -16.22 -9.42 -17.82
N LYS A 215 -16.25 -10.51 -17.02
CA LYS A 215 -16.96 -10.53 -15.73
C LYS A 215 -16.16 -9.65 -14.75
N ARG A 216 -16.62 -8.41 -14.57
CA ARG A 216 -15.96 -7.43 -13.69
C ARG A 216 -16.48 -7.57 -12.26
N PRO A 217 -15.60 -7.50 -11.25
CA PRO A 217 -16.00 -7.20 -9.89
C PRO A 217 -16.81 -5.89 -9.83
N GLN A 218 -17.74 -5.79 -8.88
CA GLN A 218 -18.59 -4.60 -8.71
C GLN A 218 -17.73 -3.33 -8.58
N ARG A 219 -16.68 -3.36 -7.76
CA ARG A 219 -15.76 -2.23 -7.57
C ARG A 219 -15.07 -1.76 -8.85
N VAL A 220 -14.66 -2.68 -9.71
CA VAL A 220 -14.04 -2.33 -10.99
C VAL A 220 -15.08 -1.64 -11.87
N THR A 221 -16.32 -2.15 -11.87
CA THR A 221 -17.44 -1.51 -12.56
C THR A 221 -17.71 -0.11 -12.02
N GLU A 222 -17.76 0.06 -10.70
CA GLU A 222 -17.93 1.37 -10.05
C GLU A 222 -16.79 2.34 -10.37
N SER A 223 -15.53 1.87 -10.34
CA SER A 223 -14.34 2.67 -10.69
C SER A 223 -14.40 3.13 -12.15
N LEU A 224 -14.85 2.26 -13.06
CA LEU A 224 -15.07 2.62 -14.47
C LEU A 224 -16.21 3.63 -14.62
N ILE A 225 -17.31 3.46 -13.87
CA ILE A 225 -18.42 4.43 -13.87
C ILE A 225 -17.95 5.79 -13.35
N GLN A 226 -17.16 5.84 -12.28
CA GLN A 226 -16.55 7.08 -11.76
C GLN A 226 -15.68 7.75 -12.82
N ALA A 227 -14.81 6.99 -13.49
CA ALA A 227 -13.96 7.53 -14.56
C ALA A 227 -14.78 8.09 -15.73
N VAL A 228 -15.80 7.36 -16.19
CA VAL A 228 -16.72 7.82 -17.24
C VAL A 228 -17.48 9.07 -16.78
N TYR A 229 -17.93 9.11 -15.52
CA TYR A 229 -18.63 10.25 -14.95
C TYR A 229 -17.75 11.50 -14.95
N HIS A 230 -16.53 11.42 -14.42
CA HIS A 230 -15.62 12.56 -14.38
C HIS A 230 -15.19 13.03 -15.77
N HIS A 231 -14.96 12.11 -16.71
CA HIS A 231 -14.54 12.45 -18.07
C HIS A 231 -15.65 13.11 -18.90
N PHE A 232 -16.87 12.55 -18.88
CA PHE A 232 -17.95 12.98 -19.77
C PHE A 232 -18.99 13.89 -19.09
N LEU A 233 -19.35 13.61 -17.83
CA LEU A 233 -20.59 14.09 -17.22
C LEU A 233 -20.39 15.19 -16.17
N ALA A 234 -19.34 15.12 -15.35
CA ALA A 234 -19.12 16.00 -14.21
C ALA A 234 -19.15 17.50 -14.57
N LYS A 235 -18.58 17.87 -15.72
CA LYS A 235 -18.58 19.25 -16.23
C LYS A 235 -19.98 19.82 -16.49
N TRP A 236 -20.97 18.95 -16.72
CA TRP A 236 -22.34 19.34 -17.05
C TRP A 236 -23.29 19.23 -15.86
N GLU A 237 -22.84 18.83 -14.67
CA GLU A 237 -23.70 18.51 -13.51
C GLU A 237 -24.70 19.63 -13.13
N HIS A 238 -24.33 20.89 -13.38
CA HIS A 238 -25.18 22.07 -13.17
C HIS A 238 -26.30 22.26 -14.22
N GLN A 239 -26.32 21.45 -15.29
CA GLN A 239 -27.29 21.48 -16.39
C GLN A 239 -27.90 20.08 -16.62
N PRO A 240 -28.88 19.64 -15.80
CA PRO A 240 -29.44 18.29 -15.83
C PRO A 240 -29.91 17.82 -17.22
N ALA A 241 -30.60 18.68 -17.98
CA ALA A 241 -31.05 18.36 -19.34
C ALA A 241 -29.89 18.00 -20.27
N LYS A 242 -28.80 18.77 -20.22
CA LYS A 242 -27.63 18.55 -21.06
C LYS A 242 -26.86 17.30 -20.65
N VAL A 243 -26.78 17.00 -19.35
CA VAL A 243 -26.17 15.75 -18.86
C VAL A 243 -26.94 14.53 -19.39
N LEU A 244 -28.28 14.59 -19.41
CA LEU A 244 -29.10 13.51 -19.96
C LEU A 244 -28.81 13.27 -21.45
N ASP A 245 -28.70 14.35 -22.24
CA ASP A 245 -28.36 14.25 -23.66
C ASP A 245 -26.96 13.65 -23.88
N VAL A 246 -25.94 14.16 -23.17
CA VAL A 246 -24.57 13.63 -23.24
C VAL A 246 -24.52 12.16 -22.80
N PHE A 247 -25.25 11.79 -21.74
CA PHE A 247 -25.31 10.41 -21.30
C PHE A 247 -25.91 9.49 -22.38
N ARG A 248 -27.02 9.89 -22.99
CA ARG A 248 -27.71 9.11 -24.02
C ARG A 248 -26.89 9.00 -25.30
N ASP A 249 -26.26 10.08 -25.74
CA ASP A 249 -25.70 10.20 -27.08
C ASP A 249 -24.21 9.84 -27.12
N GLU A 250 -23.45 10.08 -26.04
CA GLU A 250 -21.99 9.80 -25.99
C GLU A 250 -21.65 8.62 -25.08
N VAL A 251 -22.23 8.53 -23.88
CA VAL A 251 -21.84 7.52 -22.87
C VAL A 251 -22.49 6.16 -23.13
N TRP A 252 -23.82 6.12 -23.29
CA TRP A 252 -24.59 4.88 -23.40
C TRP A 252 -24.14 3.97 -24.55
N PRO A 253 -23.87 4.46 -25.78
CA PRO A 253 -23.48 3.60 -26.90
C PRO A 253 -22.17 2.85 -26.67
N GLN A 254 -21.26 3.41 -25.88
CA GLN A 254 -19.93 2.85 -25.64
C GLN A 254 -19.84 2.09 -24.31
N PHE A 255 -20.47 2.62 -23.26
CA PHE A 255 -20.30 2.16 -21.89
C PHE A 255 -21.56 1.54 -21.27
N GLY A 256 -22.61 1.30 -22.07
CA GLY A 256 -23.89 0.73 -21.59
C GLY A 256 -23.75 -0.56 -20.77
N ALA A 257 -22.73 -1.38 -21.06
CA ALA A 257 -22.41 -2.61 -20.33
C ALA A 257 -22.02 -2.40 -18.85
N LEU A 258 -21.69 -1.16 -18.42
CA LEU A 258 -21.42 -0.84 -17.02
C LEU A 258 -22.69 -0.66 -16.20
N TYR A 259 -23.82 -0.35 -16.84
CA TYR A 259 -25.06 0.06 -16.17
C TYR A 259 -26.14 -1.02 -16.18
N THR A 260 -25.76 -2.29 -16.34
CA THR A 260 -26.71 -3.43 -16.40
C THR A 260 -27.18 -3.90 -15.03
N HIS A 261 -26.39 -3.66 -13.98
CA HIS A 261 -26.66 -4.13 -12.62
C HIS A 261 -26.11 -3.10 -11.62
N ARG A 262 -26.97 -2.54 -10.76
CA ARG A 262 -26.54 -1.58 -9.74
C ARG A 262 -25.90 -2.31 -8.54
N GLY A 263 -26.44 -3.47 -8.17
CA GLY A 263 -25.99 -4.19 -6.99
C GLY A 263 -25.99 -3.31 -5.75
N GLN A 264 -24.89 -3.31 -5.01
CA GLN A 264 -24.72 -2.53 -3.78
C GLN A 264 -23.93 -1.22 -3.97
N MET A 265 -23.75 -0.73 -5.21
CA MET A 265 -22.97 0.49 -5.45
C MET A 265 -23.67 1.72 -4.84
N GLN A 266 -22.95 2.45 -3.98
CA GLN A 266 -23.46 3.62 -3.26
C GLN A 266 -22.65 4.90 -3.53
N SER A 267 -21.57 4.86 -4.32
CA SER A 267 -20.84 6.10 -4.62
C SER A 267 -21.74 7.12 -5.31
N PRO A 268 -21.57 8.43 -5.03
CA PRO A 268 -22.37 9.49 -5.65
C PRO A 268 -22.38 9.41 -7.17
N GLU A 269 -21.23 9.19 -7.79
CA GLU A 269 -21.07 9.10 -9.25
C GLU A 269 -21.82 7.89 -9.82
N ALA A 270 -21.81 6.76 -9.11
CA ALA A 270 -22.58 5.58 -9.51
C ALA A 270 -24.08 5.86 -9.42
N LEU A 271 -24.56 6.39 -8.28
CA LEU A 271 -25.98 6.72 -8.09
C LEU A 271 -26.49 7.72 -9.13
N LYS A 272 -25.72 8.77 -9.40
CA LYS A 272 -26.02 9.75 -10.46
C LYS A 272 -26.07 9.09 -11.84
N SER A 273 -25.09 8.26 -12.17
CA SER A 273 -25.05 7.60 -13.48
C SER A 273 -26.19 6.59 -13.67
N PHE A 274 -26.58 5.85 -12.63
CA PHE A 274 -27.74 4.96 -12.68
C PHE A 274 -29.06 5.74 -12.75
N MET A 275 -29.16 6.91 -12.11
CA MET A 275 -30.30 7.82 -12.29
C MET A 275 -30.38 8.31 -13.75
N LEU A 276 -29.25 8.71 -14.35
CA LEU A 276 -29.20 9.09 -15.76
C LEU A 276 -29.59 7.92 -16.67
N ARG A 277 -29.16 6.69 -16.40
CA ARG A 277 -29.62 5.50 -17.13
C ARG A 277 -31.13 5.31 -17.02
N ALA A 278 -31.68 5.47 -15.82
CA ALA A 278 -33.10 5.26 -15.56
C ALA A 278 -34.00 6.26 -16.30
N VAL A 279 -33.51 7.48 -16.54
CA VAL A 279 -34.26 8.58 -17.17
C VAL A 279 -33.95 8.74 -18.66
N ALA A 280 -32.67 8.73 -19.05
CA ALA A 280 -32.22 9.12 -20.40
C ALA A 280 -32.43 8.05 -21.48
N VAL A 281 -32.49 6.77 -21.09
CA VAL A 281 -32.47 5.64 -22.01
C VAL A 281 -33.77 4.85 -21.87
N GLN A 282 -34.43 4.54 -22.99
CA GLN A 282 -35.70 3.84 -23.01
C GLN A 282 -35.56 2.32 -22.80
N PRO A 283 -36.56 1.66 -22.18
CA PRO A 283 -37.65 2.24 -21.40
C PRO A 283 -37.14 2.88 -20.09
N VAL A 284 -37.88 3.88 -19.64
CA VAL A 284 -37.65 4.58 -18.37
C VAL A 284 -37.84 3.63 -17.18
N GLN A 285 -36.91 3.65 -16.22
CA GLN A 285 -36.90 2.75 -15.07
C GLN A 285 -37.35 3.45 -13.78
N LEU A 286 -38.66 3.61 -13.60
CA LEU A 286 -39.23 4.31 -12.44
C LEU A 286 -38.85 3.71 -11.08
N LEU A 287 -38.83 2.38 -10.97
CA LEU A 287 -38.49 1.71 -9.71
C LEU A 287 -37.05 2.03 -9.29
N LEU A 288 -36.12 1.99 -10.24
CA LEU A 288 -34.72 2.33 -9.98
C LEU A 288 -34.57 3.80 -9.56
N CYS A 289 -35.29 4.73 -10.19
CA CYS A 289 -35.31 6.13 -9.77
C CYS A 289 -35.76 6.29 -8.30
N ASN A 290 -36.87 5.63 -7.94
CA ASN A 290 -37.41 5.70 -6.58
C ASN A 290 -36.47 5.09 -5.55
N GLU A 291 -35.83 3.95 -5.86
CA GLU A 291 -34.82 3.32 -5.01
C GLU A 291 -33.61 4.21 -4.77
N ILE A 292 -33.12 4.88 -5.82
CA ILE A 292 -31.99 5.80 -5.70
C ILE A 292 -32.37 7.01 -4.82
N LEU A 293 -33.53 7.63 -5.04
CA LEU A 293 -34.01 8.77 -4.24
C LEU A 293 -34.25 8.41 -2.77
N ALA A 294 -34.65 7.16 -2.49
CA ALA A 294 -34.86 6.65 -1.14
C ALA A 294 -33.55 6.35 -0.37
N THR A 295 -32.38 6.53 -0.98
CA THR A 295 -31.09 6.25 -0.35
C THR A 295 -30.83 7.22 0.82
N PRO A 296 -30.65 6.73 2.07
CA PRO A 296 -30.59 7.59 3.27
C PRO A 296 -29.37 8.51 3.33
N SER A 297 -28.24 8.06 2.78
CA SER A 297 -26.88 8.61 2.97
C SER A 297 -26.42 9.62 1.91
N LEU A 298 -27.35 10.21 1.15
CA LEU A 298 -27.01 11.18 0.10
C LEU A 298 -26.71 12.58 0.66
N ASP A 299 -25.59 13.15 0.22
CA ASP A 299 -25.26 14.57 0.46
C ASP A 299 -26.31 15.50 -0.16
N ALA A 300 -26.51 16.68 0.43
CA ALA A 300 -27.55 17.62 -0.01
C ALA A 300 -27.40 18.05 -1.49
N LYS A 301 -26.16 18.19 -1.96
CA LYS A 301 -25.87 18.53 -3.37
C LYS A 301 -26.24 17.40 -4.32
N ASP A 302 -25.89 16.17 -3.98
CA ASP A 302 -26.16 15.00 -4.80
C ASP A 302 -27.67 14.72 -4.85
N ARG A 303 -28.36 14.87 -3.71
CA ARG A 303 -29.82 14.79 -3.65
C ARG A 303 -30.49 15.82 -4.56
N GLN A 304 -30.03 17.08 -4.53
CA GLN A 304 -30.56 18.13 -5.40
C GLN A 304 -30.38 17.80 -6.89
N PHE A 305 -29.23 17.26 -7.27
CA PHE A 305 -29.00 16.81 -8.64
C PHE A 305 -29.95 15.67 -9.04
N LEU A 306 -30.07 14.63 -8.20
CA LEU A 306 -30.94 13.48 -8.46
C LEU A 306 -32.42 13.88 -8.58
N GLU A 307 -32.88 14.80 -7.73
CA GLU A 307 -34.23 15.37 -7.81
C GLU A 307 -34.43 16.22 -9.08
N ALA A 308 -33.43 16.98 -9.50
CA ALA A 308 -33.51 17.74 -10.74
C ALA A 308 -33.57 16.84 -11.97
N VAL A 309 -32.84 15.71 -11.98
CA VAL A 309 -32.89 14.71 -13.06
C VAL A 309 -34.22 13.96 -13.07
N SER A 310 -34.79 13.64 -11.91
CA SER A 310 -36.07 12.92 -11.83
C SER A 310 -37.27 13.73 -12.36
N GLN A 311 -37.17 15.06 -12.41
CA GLN A 311 -38.19 15.93 -13.03
C GLN A 311 -38.36 15.70 -14.54
N PHE A 312 -37.37 15.06 -15.20
CA PHE A 312 -37.44 14.69 -16.62
C PHE A 312 -38.15 13.35 -16.85
N LEU A 313 -38.62 12.69 -15.79
CA LEU A 313 -39.47 11.51 -15.93
C LEU A 313 -40.80 11.90 -16.60
N PRO A 314 -41.30 11.07 -17.54
CA PRO A 314 -42.61 11.31 -18.15
C PRO A 314 -43.71 11.30 -17.08
N GLN A 315 -44.52 12.37 -17.03
CA GLN A 315 -45.57 12.56 -16.01
C GLN A 315 -46.74 11.57 -16.14
N GLU A 316 -46.94 10.99 -17.33
CA GLU A 316 -47.90 9.93 -17.60
C GLU A 316 -47.22 8.84 -18.42
N LEU A 317 -47.07 7.65 -17.84
CA LEU A 317 -46.85 6.45 -18.66
C LEU A 317 -48.18 6.07 -19.31
N PRO A 318 -48.18 5.65 -20.59
CA PRO A 318 -49.36 5.03 -21.18
C PRO A 318 -49.83 3.89 -20.26
N PRO A 319 -51.14 3.76 -19.96
CA PRO A 319 -51.65 2.58 -19.29
C PRO A 319 -51.54 1.42 -20.27
N HIS A 320 -50.40 0.74 -20.27
CA HIS A 320 -50.33 -0.61 -20.80
C HIS A 320 -50.53 -1.55 -19.62
N HIS A 321 -51.66 -2.25 -19.66
CA HIS A 321 -51.92 -3.44 -18.86
C HIS A 321 -50.98 -4.57 -19.34
N MET A 322 -49.67 -4.35 -19.20
CA MET A 322 -48.69 -5.41 -19.39
C MET A 322 -48.78 -6.33 -18.18
N THR A 323 -48.90 -7.62 -18.46
CA THR A 323 -48.71 -8.69 -17.49
C THR A 323 -47.34 -8.59 -16.84
N GLU A 324 -47.12 -9.20 -15.67
CA GLU A 324 -45.79 -9.24 -15.05
C GLU A 324 -44.73 -9.85 -16.00
N MET A 325 -45.14 -10.82 -16.83
CA MET A 325 -44.28 -11.43 -17.83
C MET A 325 -43.86 -10.46 -18.94
N GLU A 326 -44.78 -9.69 -19.51
CA GLU A 326 -44.46 -8.70 -20.54
C GLU A 326 -43.55 -7.58 -20.00
N LYS A 327 -43.73 -7.19 -18.73
CA LYS A 327 -42.82 -6.25 -18.05
C LYS A 327 -41.42 -6.84 -17.90
N ALA A 328 -41.33 -8.12 -17.52
CA ALA A 328 -40.04 -8.81 -17.43
C ALA A 328 -39.32 -8.88 -18.78
N GLN A 329 -40.05 -9.15 -19.87
CA GLN A 329 -39.49 -9.20 -21.22
C GLN A 329 -39.00 -7.83 -21.70
N ALA A 330 -39.77 -6.78 -21.44
CA ALA A 330 -39.37 -5.41 -21.74
C ALA A 330 -38.08 -5.04 -20.99
N ASP A 331 -38.04 -5.27 -19.68
CA ASP A 331 -36.85 -5.00 -18.85
C ASP A 331 -35.64 -5.87 -19.24
N PHE A 332 -35.86 -7.11 -19.68
CA PHE A 332 -34.81 -7.99 -20.19
C PHE A 332 -34.19 -7.45 -21.49
N SER A 333 -35.03 -7.03 -22.44
CA SER A 333 -34.59 -6.57 -23.77
C SER A 333 -33.68 -5.33 -23.71
N ILE A 334 -33.77 -4.56 -22.63
CA ILE A 334 -33.03 -3.32 -22.41
C ILE A 334 -31.95 -3.44 -21.34
N GLY A 335 -31.64 -4.68 -20.94
CA GLY A 335 -30.53 -5.02 -20.05
C GLY A 335 -30.78 -4.75 -18.56
N SER A 336 -32.03 -4.49 -18.15
CA SER A 336 -32.44 -4.31 -16.75
C SER A 336 -32.77 -5.65 -16.10
N TYR A 337 -31.77 -6.50 -15.95
CA TYR A 337 -32.00 -7.90 -15.57
C TYR A 337 -32.52 -8.05 -14.13
N GLU A 338 -32.18 -7.15 -13.20
CA GLU A 338 -32.69 -7.18 -11.81
C GLU A 338 -34.19 -6.88 -11.76
N SER A 339 -34.64 -5.83 -12.45
CA SER A 339 -36.06 -5.50 -12.55
C SER A 339 -36.82 -6.62 -13.24
N ALA A 340 -36.26 -7.18 -14.32
CA ALA A 340 -36.83 -8.33 -15.01
C ALA A 340 -36.99 -9.54 -14.07
N LEU A 341 -35.99 -9.86 -13.25
CA LEU A 341 -36.07 -10.95 -12.27
C LEU A 341 -37.17 -10.69 -11.23
N ARG A 342 -37.31 -9.45 -10.75
CA ARG A 342 -38.36 -9.10 -9.78
C ARG A 342 -39.76 -9.27 -10.33
N TRP A 343 -39.99 -8.97 -11.61
CA TRP A 343 -41.28 -9.22 -12.27
C TRP A 343 -41.53 -10.71 -12.51
N LEU A 344 -40.49 -11.51 -12.72
CA LEU A 344 -40.61 -12.96 -12.89
C LEU A 344 -40.93 -13.71 -11.59
N LYS A 345 -40.45 -13.24 -10.43
CA LYS A 345 -40.71 -13.87 -9.11
C LYS A 345 -42.18 -14.13 -8.78
N PRO A 346 -43.11 -13.17 -8.95
CA PRO A 346 -44.54 -13.39 -8.68
C PRO A 346 -45.28 -14.13 -9.81
N THR A 347 -44.65 -14.37 -10.95
CA THR A 347 -45.29 -15.01 -12.11
C THR A 347 -45.45 -16.51 -11.86
N ARG A 348 -46.58 -17.10 -12.30
CA ARG A 348 -46.78 -18.56 -12.21
C ARG A 348 -45.73 -19.29 -13.05
N CYS A 349 -45.18 -20.39 -12.52
CA CYS A 349 -44.21 -21.21 -13.25
C CYS A 349 -44.78 -21.64 -14.61
N ASN A 350 -44.07 -21.30 -15.67
CA ASN A 350 -44.32 -21.75 -17.03
C ASN A 350 -42.98 -21.81 -17.80
N LEU A 351 -42.95 -22.54 -18.92
CA LEU A 351 -41.74 -22.72 -19.71
C LEU A 351 -41.07 -21.40 -20.13
N GLU A 352 -41.85 -20.38 -20.50
CA GLU A 352 -41.35 -19.11 -21.00
C GLU A 352 -40.64 -18.31 -19.88
N ALA A 353 -41.23 -18.25 -18.69
CA ALA A 353 -40.65 -17.63 -17.49
C ALA A 353 -39.34 -18.31 -17.10
N VAL A 354 -39.25 -19.64 -17.21
CA VAL A 354 -38.01 -20.39 -16.96
C VAL A 354 -36.94 -20.06 -18.00
N GLN A 355 -37.29 -19.97 -19.28
CA GLN A 355 -36.35 -19.61 -20.35
C GLN A 355 -35.76 -18.21 -20.17
N TYR A 356 -36.59 -17.23 -19.81
CA TYR A 356 -36.12 -15.88 -19.48
C TYR A 356 -35.34 -15.89 -18.17
N GLY A 357 -35.78 -16.65 -17.16
CA GLY A 357 -35.06 -16.85 -15.90
C GLY A 357 -33.64 -17.39 -16.10
N ILE A 358 -33.46 -18.39 -16.97
CA ILE A 358 -32.13 -18.94 -17.33
C ILE A 358 -31.25 -17.85 -17.94
N GLN A 359 -31.77 -17.09 -18.90
CA GLN A 359 -30.99 -16.03 -19.54
C GLN A 359 -30.66 -14.90 -18.57
N ILE A 360 -31.60 -14.51 -17.70
CA ILE A 360 -31.40 -13.52 -16.64
C ILE A 360 -30.36 -14.02 -15.63
N ALA A 361 -30.46 -15.26 -15.16
CA ALA A 361 -29.49 -15.86 -14.25
C ALA A 361 -28.10 -15.93 -14.87
N PHE A 362 -27.99 -16.23 -16.16
CA PHE A 362 -26.73 -16.19 -16.89
C PHE A 362 -26.13 -14.76 -16.98
N LYS A 363 -26.97 -13.74 -17.12
CA LYS A 363 -26.57 -12.33 -17.24
C LYS A 363 -26.25 -11.69 -15.88
N LEU A 364 -27.09 -11.91 -14.86
CA LEU A 364 -26.91 -11.42 -13.50
C LEU A 364 -25.84 -12.18 -12.73
N ARG A 365 -25.77 -13.51 -12.92
CA ARG A 365 -24.88 -14.42 -12.19
C ARG A 365 -24.96 -14.28 -10.67
N THR A 366 -26.15 -13.98 -10.15
CA THR A 366 -26.43 -13.88 -8.70
C THR A 366 -26.97 -15.21 -8.16
N THR A 367 -26.71 -15.47 -6.87
CA THR A 367 -27.26 -16.64 -6.17
C THR A 367 -28.78 -16.63 -6.21
N GLU A 368 -29.40 -15.46 -5.98
CA GLU A 368 -30.85 -15.26 -6.04
C GLU A 368 -31.45 -15.65 -7.41
N ALA A 369 -30.81 -15.29 -8.52
CA ALA A 369 -31.29 -15.66 -9.85
C ALA A 369 -31.09 -17.16 -10.12
N ARG A 370 -30.00 -17.75 -9.62
CA ARG A 370 -29.73 -19.20 -9.72
C ARG A 370 -30.77 -20.00 -8.93
N GLU A 371 -31.09 -19.59 -7.71
CA GLU A 371 -32.11 -20.19 -6.84
C GLU A 371 -33.48 -20.14 -7.50
N TYR A 372 -33.87 -18.97 -8.04
CA TYR A 372 -35.11 -18.82 -8.79
C TYR A 372 -35.20 -19.81 -9.95
N VAL A 373 -34.14 -19.94 -10.76
CA VAL A 373 -34.12 -20.90 -11.88
C VAL A 373 -34.21 -22.34 -11.37
N SER A 374 -33.51 -22.69 -10.29
CA SER A 374 -33.56 -24.03 -9.68
C SER A 374 -34.96 -24.39 -9.19
N GLU A 375 -35.60 -23.46 -8.48
CA GLU A 375 -36.96 -23.63 -7.95
C GLU A 375 -37.99 -23.79 -9.08
N MET A 376 -37.96 -22.91 -10.08
CA MET A 376 -38.90 -22.99 -11.20
C MET A 376 -38.67 -24.23 -12.06
N MET A 377 -37.41 -24.65 -12.26
CA MET A 377 -37.09 -25.90 -12.94
C MET A 377 -37.67 -27.12 -12.19
N GLY A 378 -37.67 -27.12 -10.86
CA GLY A 378 -38.28 -28.21 -10.08
C GLY A 378 -39.81 -28.30 -10.17
N GLN A 379 -40.46 -27.24 -10.67
CA GLN A 379 -41.92 -27.15 -10.82
C GLN A 379 -42.40 -27.44 -12.25
N LEU A 380 -41.50 -27.69 -13.22
CA LEU A 380 -41.85 -27.99 -14.60
C LEU A 380 -42.36 -29.42 -14.78
N SER A 381 -43.23 -29.62 -15.77
CA SER A 381 -43.67 -30.96 -16.18
C SER A 381 -42.57 -31.71 -16.95
N VAL A 382 -42.73 -33.04 -17.07
CA VAL A 382 -41.79 -33.92 -17.81
C VAL A 382 -41.67 -33.51 -19.29
N GLU A 383 -42.76 -33.03 -19.89
CA GLU A 383 -42.81 -32.59 -21.29
C GLU A 383 -42.08 -31.25 -21.48
N GLU A 384 -42.27 -30.29 -20.57
CA GLU A 384 -41.56 -29.00 -20.59
C GLU A 384 -40.05 -29.16 -20.34
N HIS A 385 -39.66 -30.09 -19.47
CA HIS A 385 -38.25 -30.46 -19.28
C HIS A 385 -37.62 -31.02 -20.56
N GLN A 386 -38.34 -31.84 -21.34
CA GLN A 386 -37.84 -32.33 -22.63
C GLN A 386 -37.69 -31.20 -23.65
N GLN A 387 -38.60 -30.22 -23.66
CA GLN A 387 -38.49 -29.05 -24.52
C GLN A 387 -37.27 -28.18 -24.18
N LEU A 388 -36.97 -27.94 -22.90
CA LEU A 388 -35.74 -27.24 -22.50
C LEU A 388 -34.48 -28.00 -22.93
N LYS A 389 -34.46 -29.33 -22.77
CA LYS A 389 -33.35 -30.19 -23.20
C LYS A 389 -33.16 -30.25 -24.71
N SER A 390 -34.17 -29.89 -25.50
CA SER A 390 -34.04 -29.84 -26.97
C SER A 390 -33.26 -28.60 -27.46
N SER A 391 -33.17 -27.54 -26.64
CA SER A 391 -32.46 -26.30 -26.99
C SER A 391 -31.00 -26.35 -26.55
N LYS A 392 -30.09 -26.54 -27.50
CA LYS A 392 -28.63 -26.53 -27.26
C LYS A 392 -28.14 -25.23 -26.61
N THR A 393 -28.73 -24.10 -26.96
CA THR A 393 -28.38 -22.79 -26.38
C THR A 393 -28.73 -22.73 -24.89
N LEU A 394 -29.94 -23.12 -24.52
CA LEU A 394 -30.37 -23.12 -23.12
C LEU A 394 -29.62 -24.17 -22.29
N GLN A 395 -29.31 -25.32 -22.88
CA GLN A 395 -28.44 -26.32 -22.24
C GLN A 395 -27.05 -25.77 -21.94
N SER A 396 -26.42 -25.11 -22.91
CA SER A 396 -25.11 -24.47 -22.69
C SER A 396 -25.15 -23.37 -21.63
N LEU A 397 -26.25 -22.62 -21.54
CA LEU A 397 -26.44 -21.62 -20.47
C LEU A 397 -26.66 -22.30 -19.11
N LEU A 398 -27.46 -23.36 -19.05
CA LEU A 398 -27.69 -24.13 -17.83
C LEU A 398 -26.40 -24.80 -17.32
N GLU A 399 -25.58 -25.37 -18.20
CA GLU A 399 -24.27 -25.93 -17.84
C GLU A 399 -23.31 -24.85 -17.30
N GLN A 400 -23.47 -23.60 -17.72
CA GLN A 400 -22.68 -22.47 -17.18
C GLN A 400 -23.25 -21.91 -15.87
N ILE A 401 -24.56 -22.05 -15.63
CA ILE A 401 -25.22 -21.63 -14.37
C ILE A 401 -25.03 -22.69 -13.28
N PHE A 402 -25.06 -23.97 -13.68
CA PHE A 402 -24.95 -25.19 -12.87
C PHE A 402 -23.88 -26.13 -13.46
N PRO A 403 -22.58 -25.82 -13.32
CA PRO A 403 -21.50 -26.68 -13.83
C PRO A 403 -21.50 -28.06 -13.16
N ALA A 404 -21.25 -29.12 -13.95
CA ALA A 404 -21.31 -30.52 -13.50
C ALA A 404 -20.25 -30.93 -12.45
N ASN A 405 -19.23 -30.09 -12.27
CA ASN A 405 -18.32 -30.16 -11.13
C ASN A 405 -18.70 -29.03 -10.18
N ASP A 406 -19.47 -29.35 -9.15
CA ASP A 406 -19.50 -28.56 -7.91
C ASP A 406 -18.12 -28.64 -7.24
N THR A 407 -17.09 -28.07 -7.86
CA THR A 407 -16.30 -27.11 -7.08
C THR A 407 -17.19 -25.89 -7.07
N GLU A 408 -17.99 -25.75 -6.02
CA GLU A 408 -18.70 -24.52 -5.73
C GLU A 408 -17.75 -23.37 -6.12
N GLU A 409 -18.09 -22.58 -7.15
CA GLU A 409 -17.59 -21.22 -7.16
C GLU A 409 -18.23 -20.60 -5.92
N GLU A 410 -17.60 -20.83 -4.76
CA GLU A 410 -18.05 -20.37 -3.45
C GLU A 410 -18.33 -18.89 -3.62
N ALA A 411 -19.57 -18.49 -3.31
CA ALA A 411 -19.99 -17.10 -3.42
C ALA A 411 -18.97 -16.23 -2.67
N PRO A 412 -18.62 -15.03 -3.18
CA PRO A 412 -17.68 -14.15 -2.50
C PRO A 412 -18.08 -13.95 -1.03
N PRO A 413 -17.12 -13.78 -0.10
CA PRO A 413 -17.43 -13.52 1.30
C PRO A 413 -18.36 -12.31 1.44
N SER A 414 -19.36 -12.45 2.32
CA SER A 414 -20.39 -11.44 2.55
C SER A 414 -19.97 -10.34 3.54
N GLY A 415 -18.89 -10.57 4.30
CA GLY A 415 -18.43 -9.70 5.38
C GLY A 415 -17.06 -10.11 5.95
N TRP A 416 -16.55 -9.34 6.90
CA TRP A 416 -15.22 -9.59 7.51
C TRP A 416 -15.18 -10.88 8.29
N LEU A 417 -16.28 -11.18 8.98
CA LEU A 417 -16.38 -12.38 9.79
C LEU A 417 -16.49 -13.64 8.91
N ASP A 418 -17.29 -13.59 7.84
CA ASP A 418 -17.40 -14.67 6.85
C ASP A 418 -16.06 -14.92 6.16
N TRP A 419 -15.36 -13.86 5.78
CA TRP A 419 -14.04 -13.99 5.20
C TRP A 419 -13.02 -14.62 6.16
N LEU A 420 -12.97 -14.17 7.43
CA LEU A 420 -12.08 -14.74 8.44
C LEU A 420 -12.36 -16.22 8.68
N GLU A 421 -13.63 -16.61 8.74
CA GLU A 421 -14.04 -18.00 8.90
C GLU A 421 -13.57 -18.88 7.73
N ARG A 422 -13.72 -18.39 6.49
CA ARG A 422 -13.24 -19.11 5.29
C ARG A 422 -11.73 -19.24 5.24
N VAL A 423 -11.01 -18.20 5.62
CA VAL A 423 -9.55 -18.23 5.76
C VAL A 423 -9.12 -19.22 6.83
N GLU A 424 -9.77 -19.18 7.98
CA GLU A 424 -9.47 -20.07 9.10
C GLU A 424 -9.62 -21.54 8.71
N ASN A 425 -10.63 -21.85 7.90
CA ASN A 425 -10.99 -23.19 7.44
C ASN A 425 -10.22 -23.67 6.20
N GLN A 426 -9.27 -22.88 5.68
CA GLN A 426 -8.49 -23.20 4.47
C GLN A 426 -9.37 -23.63 3.29
N GLN A 427 -10.59 -23.09 3.18
CA GLN A 427 -11.38 -23.19 1.96
C GLN A 427 -10.54 -22.61 0.81
N GLN A 428 -10.86 -22.93 -0.46
CA GLN A 428 -10.18 -22.33 -1.62
C GLN A 428 -10.52 -20.84 -1.73
N VAL A 429 -10.14 -20.05 -0.72
CA VAL A 429 -10.05 -18.60 -0.78
C VAL A 429 -8.94 -18.33 -1.76
N LYS A 430 -9.31 -18.00 -3.00
CA LYS A 430 -8.31 -17.48 -3.93
C LYS A 430 -7.83 -16.20 -3.29
N PHE A 431 -6.52 -16.00 -3.23
CA PHE A 431 -5.91 -14.77 -2.74
C PHE A 431 -6.55 -13.50 -3.35
N PHE A 432 -7.09 -13.65 -4.57
CA PHE A 432 -7.82 -12.61 -5.30
C PHE A 432 -9.23 -12.27 -4.80
N ASP A 433 -9.85 -13.09 -3.96
CA ASP A 433 -11.20 -12.82 -3.44
C ASP A 433 -11.19 -11.62 -2.49
N LEU A 434 -10.10 -11.38 -1.76
CA LEU A 434 -9.84 -10.15 -0.99
C LEU A 434 -9.45 -8.95 -1.84
N VAL A 435 -8.80 -9.20 -2.96
CA VAL A 435 -8.22 -8.17 -3.83
C VAL A 435 -9.31 -7.51 -4.67
N TYR A 436 -10.41 -8.23 -4.93
CA TYR A 436 -11.55 -7.72 -5.69
C TYR A 436 -12.76 -7.33 -4.88
N LEU A 437 -12.82 -7.75 -3.62
CA LEU A 437 -13.81 -7.28 -2.68
C LEU A 437 -13.11 -6.25 -1.81
N ASN A 438 -13.43 -4.98 -2.02
CA ASN A 438 -13.13 -4.02 -0.98
C ASN A 438 -13.86 -4.52 0.27
N PRO A 439 -13.22 -4.65 1.43
CA PRO A 439 -13.97 -4.82 2.67
C PRO A 439 -14.84 -3.60 3.00
N ALA A 440 -14.76 -2.54 2.21
CA ALA A 440 -15.70 -1.42 2.24
C ALA A 440 -16.91 -1.58 1.30
N ASP A 441 -16.99 -2.70 0.56
CA ASP A 441 -18.21 -3.15 -0.14
C ASP A 441 -18.97 -4.19 0.71
N TRP A 442 -18.34 -4.69 1.79
CA TRP A 442 -19.03 -5.43 2.84
C TRP A 442 -19.87 -4.46 3.66
N PRO A 443 -21.08 -4.84 4.09
CA PRO A 443 -22.02 -3.94 4.75
C PRO A 443 -21.28 -3.11 5.82
N GLU A 444 -21.09 -1.82 5.50
CA GLU A 444 -20.34 -0.84 6.28
C GLU A 444 -21.04 -0.71 7.65
N GLY A 445 -20.68 -1.60 8.58
CA GLY A 445 -21.53 -1.83 9.73
C GLY A 445 -21.13 -3.01 10.61
N GLU A 446 -20.67 -4.16 10.09
CA GLU A 446 -20.49 -5.34 10.96
C GLU A 446 -19.63 -5.07 12.20
N LEU A 447 -18.44 -4.50 12.01
CA LEU A 447 -17.55 -4.06 13.09
C LEU A 447 -18.14 -2.95 13.97
N LEU A 448 -19.00 -2.09 13.40
CA LEU A 448 -19.58 -0.92 14.06
C LEU A 448 -20.89 -1.23 14.80
N ASN A 449 -21.49 -2.40 14.54
CA ASN A 449 -22.85 -2.74 14.95
C ASN A 449 -22.94 -3.24 16.40
N SER A 450 -21.90 -3.89 16.94
CA SER A 450 -21.89 -4.35 18.34
C SER A 450 -20.48 -4.62 18.86
N ALA A 451 -20.33 -4.64 20.20
CA ALA A 451 -19.09 -5.06 20.85
C ALA A 451 -18.73 -6.54 20.56
N ASP A 452 -19.74 -7.37 20.33
CA ASP A 452 -19.56 -8.78 19.98
C ASP A 452 -18.87 -8.94 18.61
N HIS A 453 -19.33 -8.22 17.59
CA HIS A 453 -18.71 -8.29 16.26
C HIS A 453 -17.27 -7.78 16.27
N MET A 454 -16.95 -6.73 17.04
CA MET A 454 -15.58 -6.26 17.23
C MET A 454 -14.67 -7.34 17.83
N GLN A 455 -15.15 -8.02 18.89
CA GLN A 455 -14.36 -9.07 19.54
C GLN A 455 -14.17 -10.28 18.62
N ARG A 456 -15.23 -10.71 17.93
CA ARG A 456 -15.15 -11.82 16.95
C ARG A 456 -14.18 -11.53 15.81
N PHE A 457 -14.10 -10.29 15.36
CA PHE A 457 -13.12 -9.88 14.36
C PHE A 457 -11.69 -9.97 14.89
N ILE A 458 -11.43 -9.43 16.08
CA ILE A 458 -10.12 -9.51 16.74
C ILE A 458 -9.71 -10.97 16.92
N ASP A 459 -10.59 -11.80 17.49
CA ASP A 459 -10.31 -13.21 17.75
C ASP A 459 -10.10 -13.99 16.44
N GLY A 460 -10.90 -13.73 15.40
CA GLY A 460 -10.77 -14.39 14.10
C GLY A 460 -9.45 -14.05 13.40
N MET A 461 -9.08 -12.77 13.41
CA MET A 461 -7.79 -12.32 12.89
C MET A 461 -6.63 -12.96 13.68
N ASP A 462 -6.69 -13.03 15.02
CA ASP A 462 -5.65 -13.67 15.83
C ASP A 462 -5.51 -15.17 15.53
N ARG A 463 -6.62 -15.90 15.40
CA ARG A 463 -6.58 -17.33 15.04
C ARG A 463 -5.94 -17.54 13.67
N CYS A 464 -6.23 -16.67 12.70
CA CYS A 464 -5.67 -16.74 11.36
C CYS A 464 -4.21 -16.24 11.31
N PHE A 465 -3.83 -15.25 12.12
CA PHE A 465 -2.47 -14.72 12.17
C PHE A 465 -1.49 -15.73 12.79
N ASN A 466 -1.95 -16.51 13.78
CA ASN A 466 -1.14 -17.53 14.46
C ASN A 466 -0.90 -18.80 13.63
N LYS A 467 -1.53 -18.96 12.47
CA LYS A 467 -1.32 -20.08 11.54
C LYS A 467 -0.42 -19.62 10.37
N LYS A 468 0.69 -20.33 10.13
CA LYS A 468 1.70 -19.95 9.13
C LYS A 468 1.13 -19.88 7.70
N GLU A 469 0.13 -20.70 7.40
CA GLU A 469 -0.52 -20.78 6.09
C GLU A 469 -1.40 -19.56 5.80
N THR A 470 -1.97 -18.94 6.83
CA THR A 470 -2.94 -17.84 6.70
C THR A 470 -2.39 -16.48 7.16
N GLN A 471 -1.23 -16.47 7.82
CA GLN A 471 -0.61 -15.26 8.37
C GLN A 471 -0.41 -14.15 7.32
N ASP A 472 0.20 -14.47 6.18
CA ASP A 472 0.46 -13.49 5.12
C ASP A 472 -0.84 -12.96 4.49
N LEU A 473 -1.89 -13.79 4.46
CA LEU A 473 -3.19 -13.41 3.93
C LEU A 473 -3.88 -12.39 4.83
N VAL A 474 -3.91 -12.66 6.14
CA VAL A 474 -4.42 -11.72 7.16
C VAL A 474 -3.64 -10.42 7.15
N PHE A 475 -2.32 -10.50 7.04
CA PHE A 475 -1.49 -9.31 7.00
C PHE A 475 -1.73 -8.45 5.77
N SER A 476 -2.00 -9.09 4.62
CA SER A 476 -2.36 -8.36 3.40
C SER A 476 -3.69 -7.60 3.51
N ALA A 477 -4.56 -8.00 4.44
CA ALA A 477 -5.86 -7.37 4.66
C ALA A 477 -5.78 -6.10 5.54
N VAL A 478 -4.66 -5.85 6.24
CA VAL A 478 -4.50 -4.73 7.19
C VAL A 478 -4.78 -3.35 6.57
N PRO A 479 -4.24 -2.96 5.39
CA PRO A 479 -4.53 -1.66 4.79
C PRO A 479 -6.02 -1.49 4.45
N HIS A 480 -6.70 -2.59 4.12
CA HIS A 480 -8.11 -2.58 3.80
C HIS A 480 -8.98 -2.45 5.05
N ALA A 481 -8.59 -3.08 6.16
CA ALA A 481 -9.22 -2.84 7.46
C ALA A 481 -9.05 -1.38 7.89
N LEU A 482 -7.86 -0.80 7.73
CA LEU A 482 -7.62 0.62 8.03
C LEU A 482 -8.49 1.54 7.16
N GLU A 483 -8.61 1.26 5.86
CA GLU A 483 -9.47 2.02 4.95
C GLU A 483 -10.94 1.98 5.40
N LEU A 484 -11.45 0.81 5.77
CA LEU A 484 -12.81 0.67 6.30
C LEU A 484 -13.00 1.53 7.56
N LEU A 485 -12.05 1.52 8.48
CA LEU A 485 -12.14 2.30 9.72
C LEU A 485 -12.16 3.81 9.42
N LYS A 486 -11.37 4.27 8.45
CA LYS A 486 -11.33 5.68 8.01
C LYS A 486 -12.62 6.17 7.37
N ARG A 487 -13.45 5.27 6.84
CA ARG A 487 -14.77 5.61 6.27
C ARG A 487 -15.85 5.84 7.32
N ASP A 488 -15.67 5.39 8.56
CA ASP A 488 -16.61 5.72 9.63
C ASP A 488 -16.77 7.26 9.70
N PRO A 489 -17.98 7.82 9.57
CA PRO A 489 -18.19 9.26 9.72
C PRO A 489 -17.70 9.81 11.08
N ARG A 490 -17.54 8.93 12.07
CA ARG A 490 -16.99 9.22 13.40
C ARG A 490 -15.49 8.95 13.50
N TRP A 491 -14.80 8.66 12.39
CA TRP A 491 -13.37 8.42 12.40
C TRP A 491 -12.60 9.64 12.94
N PRO A 492 -11.66 9.44 13.87
CA PRO A 492 -11.37 8.19 14.57
C PRO A 492 -12.39 7.92 15.69
N ASN A 493 -13.00 6.72 15.66
CA ASN A 493 -14.03 6.33 16.61
C ASN A 493 -13.42 5.70 17.86
N GLU A 494 -13.69 6.27 19.05
CA GLU A 494 -13.13 5.83 20.32
C GLU A 494 -13.50 4.38 20.68
N ARG A 495 -14.68 3.90 20.24
CA ARG A 495 -15.12 2.52 20.52
C ARG A 495 -14.24 1.47 19.83
N LEU A 496 -13.55 1.84 18.76
CA LEU A 496 -12.72 0.95 17.96
C LEU A 496 -11.24 0.95 18.39
N GLN A 497 -10.90 1.63 19.49
CA GLN A 497 -9.54 1.60 20.06
C GLN A 497 -8.95 0.18 20.18
N PRO A 498 -9.69 -0.86 20.64
CA PRO A 498 -9.17 -2.23 20.68
C PRO A 498 -8.76 -2.77 19.30
N VAL A 499 -9.53 -2.43 18.27
CA VAL A 499 -9.24 -2.83 16.88
C VAL A 499 -7.97 -2.12 16.37
N TYR A 500 -7.81 -0.83 16.66
CA TYR A 500 -6.62 -0.08 16.26
C TYR A 500 -5.34 -0.63 16.90
N LEU A 501 -5.38 -0.90 18.21
CA LEU A 501 -4.27 -1.50 18.94
C LEU A 501 -3.89 -2.86 18.37
N LYS A 502 -4.91 -3.67 18.02
CA LYS A 502 -4.68 -4.98 17.45
C LYS A 502 -4.06 -4.93 16.05
N LEU A 503 -4.50 -3.99 15.21
CA LEU A 503 -3.86 -3.74 13.90
C LEU A 503 -2.39 -3.30 14.07
N ILE A 504 -2.09 -2.45 15.06
CA ILE A 504 -0.71 -2.06 15.40
C ILE A 504 0.11 -3.28 15.82
N GLU A 505 -0.41 -4.11 16.72
CA GLU A 505 0.25 -5.35 17.17
C GLU A 505 0.60 -6.25 15.97
N TRP A 506 -0.36 -6.50 15.07
CA TRP A 506 -0.10 -7.34 13.89
C TRP A 506 0.94 -6.73 12.95
N ILE A 507 0.96 -5.41 12.77
CA ILE A 507 2.00 -4.73 11.99
C ILE A 507 3.37 -5.00 12.58
N ILE A 508 3.55 -4.82 13.90
CA ILE A 508 4.85 -5.03 14.57
C ILE A 508 5.28 -6.49 14.48
N LEU A 509 4.35 -7.43 14.65
CA LEU A 509 4.67 -8.86 14.65
C LEU A 509 5.04 -9.42 13.27
N SER A 510 4.71 -8.72 12.18
CA SER A 510 4.90 -9.22 10.81
C SER A 510 5.69 -8.30 9.89
N THR A 511 6.02 -7.09 10.35
CA THR A 511 6.87 -6.13 9.64
C THR A 511 8.21 -6.73 9.26
N ASN A 512 8.69 -6.38 8.08
CA ASN A 512 10.07 -6.61 7.66
C ASN A 512 10.84 -5.28 7.52
N GLY A 513 10.27 -4.18 8.00
CA GLY A 513 10.86 -2.85 7.91
C GLY A 513 10.58 -2.15 6.60
N HIS A 514 9.50 -2.50 5.90
CA HIS A 514 9.14 -1.80 4.67
C HIS A 514 8.57 -0.42 4.99
N VAL A 515 8.82 0.57 4.12
CA VAL A 515 8.32 1.95 4.31
C VAL A 515 6.78 1.98 4.49
N ASN A 516 6.07 1.06 3.85
CA ASN A 516 4.63 0.92 3.99
C ASN A 516 4.18 0.51 5.41
N ASP A 517 5.00 -0.26 6.13
CA ASP A 517 4.70 -0.69 7.51
C ASP A 517 4.75 0.54 8.45
N PHE A 518 5.76 1.38 8.25
CA PHE A 518 5.91 2.67 8.91
C PHE A 518 4.73 3.61 8.62
N TYR A 519 4.27 3.67 7.37
CA TYR A 519 3.08 4.43 7.01
C TYR A 519 1.81 3.93 7.73
N LEU A 520 1.56 2.61 7.72
CA LEU A 520 0.38 2.05 8.40
C LEU A 520 0.40 2.32 9.90
N LEU A 521 1.56 2.17 10.55
CA LEU A 521 1.74 2.52 11.97
C LEU A 521 1.45 3.99 12.21
N TYR A 522 1.97 4.89 11.36
CA TYR A 522 1.70 6.33 11.48
C TYR A 522 0.20 6.63 11.43
N GLU A 523 -0.53 6.09 10.44
CA GLU A 523 -1.97 6.35 10.27
C GLU A 523 -2.81 5.84 11.44
N LEU A 524 -2.49 4.65 11.95
CA LEU A 524 -3.20 4.06 13.11
C LEU A 524 -2.90 4.84 14.39
N THR A 525 -1.64 5.22 14.63
CA THR A 525 -1.28 6.06 15.78
C THR A 525 -1.95 7.42 15.69
N GLU A 526 -1.91 8.08 14.53
CA GLU A 526 -2.57 9.38 14.35
C GLU A 526 -4.07 9.31 14.66
N GLY A 527 -4.74 8.23 14.21
CA GLY A 527 -6.14 7.95 14.55
C GLY A 527 -6.34 7.78 16.06
N LEU A 528 -5.53 6.96 16.71
CA LEU A 528 -5.59 6.71 18.15
C LEU A 528 -5.36 7.97 18.99
N LEU A 529 -4.32 8.76 18.70
CA LEU A 529 -3.99 9.94 19.50
C LEU A 529 -5.02 11.08 19.40
N LYS A 530 -5.92 11.02 18.42
CA LYS A 530 -7.07 11.93 18.28
C LYS A 530 -8.28 11.49 19.11
N THR A 531 -8.26 10.27 19.65
CA THR A 531 -9.26 9.76 20.62
C THR A 531 -8.79 9.98 22.06
N ASN A 532 -9.69 9.83 23.05
CA ASN A 532 -9.30 9.86 24.46
C ASN A 532 -8.61 8.54 24.87
N ILE A 533 -7.29 8.57 25.07
CA ILE A 533 -6.46 7.39 25.36
C ILE A 533 -5.97 7.38 26.81
N SER A 534 -5.80 6.18 27.37
CA SER A 534 -5.14 6.02 28.67
C SER A 534 -3.61 6.07 28.54
N ASP A 535 -2.94 6.27 29.67
CA ASP A 535 -1.49 6.15 29.79
C ASP A 535 -0.93 4.83 29.24
N SER A 536 -1.60 3.71 29.53
CA SER A 536 -1.17 2.37 29.07
C SER A 536 -1.29 2.20 27.57
N VAL A 537 -2.35 2.73 26.96
CA VAL A 537 -2.56 2.73 25.52
C VAL A 537 -1.51 3.59 24.84
N TYR A 538 -1.26 4.78 25.37
CA TYR A 538 -0.23 5.68 24.86
C TYR A 538 1.18 5.07 24.93
N GLU A 539 1.50 4.40 26.04
CA GLU A 539 2.76 3.67 26.24
C GLU A 539 2.93 2.56 25.20
N THR A 540 1.89 1.73 25.01
CA THR A 540 1.90 0.63 24.03
C THR A 540 2.21 1.13 22.62
N VAL A 541 1.56 2.22 22.19
CA VAL A 541 1.67 2.76 20.83
C VAL A 541 3.01 3.48 20.60
N LEU A 542 3.58 4.10 21.62
CA LEU A 542 4.92 4.69 21.50
C LEU A 542 6.02 3.64 21.48
N TYR A 543 5.94 2.62 22.33
CA TYR A 543 6.91 1.52 22.28
C TYR A 543 6.84 0.76 20.96
N ALA A 544 5.66 0.56 20.40
CA ALA A 544 5.51 0.03 19.03
C ALA A 544 6.38 0.78 18.00
N ALA A 545 6.39 2.11 18.04
CA ALA A 545 7.19 2.93 17.15
C ALA A 545 8.69 2.94 17.50
N VAL A 546 9.03 2.92 18.79
CA VAL A 546 10.40 2.80 19.28
C VAL A 546 11.00 1.46 18.83
N ASP A 547 10.32 0.36 19.07
CA ASP A 547 10.75 -1.00 18.73
C ASP A 547 10.90 -1.14 17.22
N MET A 548 9.87 -0.75 16.46
CA MET A 548 9.92 -0.85 14.99
C MET A 548 11.05 0.00 14.39
N PHE A 549 11.27 1.21 14.91
CA PHE A 549 12.36 2.07 14.44
C PHE A 549 13.74 1.61 14.94
N THR A 550 13.82 0.96 16.10
CA THR A 550 15.07 0.40 16.62
C THR A 550 15.50 -0.80 15.77
N ASP A 551 14.58 -1.73 15.49
CA ASP A 551 14.84 -3.02 14.85
C ASP A 551 14.91 -2.94 13.31
N TYR A 552 14.26 -1.93 12.71
CA TYR A 552 14.13 -1.79 11.26
C TYR A 552 14.48 -0.38 10.74
N GLY A 553 14.69 0.60 11.63
CA GLY A 553 14.94 1.99 11.25
C GLY A 553 16.36 2.22 10.71
N ASP A 554 16.45 2.20 9.39
CA ASP A 554 17.58 2.69 8.59
C ASP A 554 17.44 4.16 8.15
N PHE A 555 18.47 4.70 7.49
CA PHE A 555 18.50 6.09 6.99
C PHE A 555 17.24 6.52 6.19
N PRO A 556 16.64 5.70 5.29
CA PRO A 556 15.41 6.09 4.59
C PRO A 556 14.22 6.38 5.52
N HIS A 557 14.18 5.76 6.70
CA HIS A 557 13.10 5.91 7.68
C HIS A 557 13.27 7.15 8.56
N LEU A 558 14.38 7.87 8.45
CA LEU A 558 14.67 9.03 9.31
C LEU A 558 13.63 10.16 9.13
N ASN A 559 13.15 10.35 7.90
CA ASN A 559 12.10 11.32 7.62
C ASN A 559 10.78 10.92 8.28
N TRP A 560 10.41 9.65 8.18
CA TRP A 560 9.24 9.12 8.88
C TRP A 560 9.35 9.34 10.38
N ALA A 561 10.52 9.08 10.99
CA ALA A 561 10.69 9.23 12.43
C ALA A 561 10.54 10.68 12.88
N MET A 562 11.04 11.65 12.11
CA MET A 562 10.79 13.07 12.36
C MET A 562 9.30 13.42 12.24
N GLU A 563 8.61 12.92 11.22
CA GLU A 563 7.16 13.15 11.05
C GLU A 563 6.37 12.51 12.19
N TYR A 564 6.75 11.32 12.63
CA TYR A 564 6.13 10.65 13.77
C TYR A 564 6.35 11.45 15.06
N LEU A 565 7.57 11.96 15.29
CA LEU A 565 7.89 12.81 16.44
C LEU A 565 7.06 14.12 16.43
N GLU A 566 6.91 14.74 15.26
CA GLU A 566 6.04 15.90 15.10
C GLU A 566 4.56 15.54 15.35
N MET A 567 4.08 14.42 14.79
CA MET A 567 2.70 13.96 14.96
C MET A 567 2.38 13.68 16.43
N ILE A 568 3.25 12.99 17.17
CA ILE A 568 3.03 12.78 18.61
C ILE A 568 3.08 14.12 19.34
N PHE A 569 3.93 15.07 18.96
CA PHE A 569 3.98 16.39 19.59
C PHE A 569 2.66 17.15 19.46
N LEU A 570 2.05 17.14 18.28
CA LEU A 570 0.83 17.89 17.95
C LEU A 570 -0.45 17.29 18.56
N ASN A 571 -0.42 16.03 19.00
CA ASN A 571 -1.58 15.34 19.59
C ASN A 571 -1.47 15.22 21.13
N GLN A 572 -2.42 14.51 21.76
CA GLN A 572 -2.51 14.37 23.22
C GLN A 572 -1.24 13.74 23.85
N CYS A 573 -0.87 14.22 25.04
CA CYS A 573 0.35 13.82 25.76
C CYS A 573 0.07 13.24 27.16
N PRO A 574 -0.42 12.01 27.28
CA PRO A 574 -0.58 11.37 28.59
C PRO A 574 0.75 11.23 29.35
N ARG A 575 1.85 10.90 28.64
CA ARG A 575 3.20 10.78 29.23
C ARG A 575 4.26 11.56 28.45
N ARG A 576 4.79 12.61 29.06
CA ARG A 576 5.79 13.49 28.42
C ARG A 576 7.16 12.83 28.28
N GLU A 577 7.53 11.97 29.24
CA GLU A 577 8.81 11.26 29.28
C GLU A 577 9.05 10.42 28.01
N LEU A 578 8.04 9.67 27.57
CA LEU A 578 8.14 8.79 26.39
C LEU A 578 8.40 9.57 25.09
N ARG A 579 7.90 10.81 24.98
CA ARG A 579 8.20 11.65 23.80
C ARG A 579 9.67 12.06 23.79
N VAL A 580 10.24 12.36 24.96
CA VAL A 580 11.65 12.73 25.10
C VAL A 580 12.54 11.53 24.79
N GLU A 581 12.17 10.33 25.23
CA GLU A 581 12.87 9.09 24.86
C GLU A 581 12.90 8.89 23.34
N TYR A 582 11.76 9.08 22.66
CA TYR A 582 11.69 8.99 21.21
C TYR A 582 12.55 10.06 20.51
N LEU A 583 12.55 11.30 21.00
CA LEU A 583 13.45 12.36 20.51
C LEU A 583 14.93 11.97 20.65
N GLN A 584 15.31 11.36 21.77
CA GLN A 584 16.68 10.89 22.01
C GLN A 584 17.06 9.75 21.05
N LEU A 585 16.17 8.78 20.81
CA LEU A 585 16.38 7.72 19.83
C LEU A 585 16.63 8.28 18.42
N ILE A 586 15.82 9.25 18.00
CA ILE A 586 16.00 9.92 16.71
C ILE A 586 17.35 10.63 16.65
N THR A 587 17.70 11.35 17.72
CA THR A 587 18.98 12.07 17.79
C THR A 587 20.18 11.13 17.70
N GLU A 588 20.10 9.93 18.28
CA GLU A 588 21.13 8.90 18.13
C GLU A 588 21.24 8.39 16.68
N LYS A 589 20.12 8.22 15.98
CA LYS A 589 20.15 7.87 14.55
C LYS A 589 20.73 9.00 13.69
N PHE A 590 20.43 10.25 14.02
CA PHE A 590 21.07 11.42 13.40
C PHE A 590 22.59 11.41 13.61
N ARG A 591 23.04 11.06 14.83
CA ARG A 591 24.47 10.86 15.16
C ARG A 591 25.10 9.77 14.28
N GLN A 592 24.43 8.63 14.15
CA GLN A 592 24.89 7.51 13.33
C GLN A 592 25.02 7.89 11.84
N TYR A 593 24.05 8.64 11.31
CA TYR A 593 23.97 9.01 9.89
C TYR A 593 24.50 10.41 9.57
N LYS A 594 25.28 11.03 10.47
CA LYS A 594 25.65 12.45 10.39
C LYS A 594 26.22 12.94 9.05
N ARG A 595 26.85 12.07 8.25
CA ARG A 595 27.41 12.40 6.93
C ARG A 595 26.39 12.39 5.78
N HIS A 596 25.24 11.76 6.01
CA HIS A 596 24.17 11.58 5.02
C HIS A 596 22.96 12.48 5.32
N VAL A 597 22.82 12.96 6.55
CA VAL A 597 21.76 13.90 6.94
C VAL A 597 22.05 15.29 6.35
N SER A 598 21.06 15.84 5.65
CA SER A 598 21.12 17.18 5.05
C SER A 598 21.06 18.29 6.12
N TYR A 599 21.54 19.49 5.78
CA TYR A 599 21.45 20.64 6.67
C TYR A 599 19.99 20.96 7.03
N THR A 600 19.10 20.88 6.04
CA THR A 600 17.66 21.10 6.24
C THR A 600 17.06 20.12 7.27
N GLN A 601 17.47 18.86 7.27
CA GLN A 601 17.03 17.89 8.29
C GLN A 601 17.55 18.24 9.69
N TRP A 602 18.76 18.79 9.81
CA TRP A 602 19.28 19.26 11.10
C TRP A 602 18.51 20.47 11.65
N GLU A 603 18.15 21.44 10.81
CA GLU A 603 17.32 22.58 11.24
C GLU A 603 15.90 22.13 11.61
N LEU A 604 15.34 21.13 10.93
CA LEU A 604 14.05 20.54 11.34
C LEU A 604 14.15 19.87 12.72
N LEU A 605 15.21 19.11 12.98
CA LEU A 605 15.44 18.52 14.30
C LEU A 605 15.58 19.59 15.39
N LYS A 606 16.27 20.70 15.10
CA LYS A 606 16.39 21.86 16.01
C LYS A 606 15.03 22.46 16.37
N LEU A 607 14.14 22.63 15.39
CA LEU A 607 12.77 23.11 15.65
C LEU A 607 12.01 22.14 16.56
N LEU A 608 12.19 20.82 16.37
CA LEU A 608 11.60 19.82 17.26
C LEU A 608 12.20 19.88 18.68
N TYR A 609 13.50 20.16 18.83
CA TYR A 609 14.08 20.41 20.16
C TYR A 609 13.45 21.62 20.86
N GLN A 610 13.15 22.70 20.12
CA GLN A 610 12.47 23.89 20.66
C GLN A 610 11.03 23.57 21.07
N ASP A 611 10.29 22.85 20.22
CA ASP A 611 8.92 22.40 20.51
C ASP A 611 8.84 21.63 21.83
N PHE A 612 9.85 20.79 22.11
CA PHE A 612 9.91 19.98 23.31
C PHE A 612 10.40 20.75 24.55
N GLY A 613 10.85 22.00 24.38
CA GLY A 613 11.44 22.84 25.44
C GLY A 613 12.87 22.43 25.79
N MET A 614 13.59 21.83 24.84
CA MET A 614 14.94 21.30 25.02
C MET A 614 16.01 22.09 24.23
N GLU A 615 15.72 23.34 23.84
CA GLU A 615 16.64 24.20 23.09
C GLU A 615 18.02 24.39 23.74
N ALA A 616 18.12 24.32 25.06
CA ALA A 616 19.37 24.43 25.80
C ALA A 616 20.34 23.27 25.54
N ALA A 617 19.83 22.10 25.11
CA ALA A 617 20.66 20.95 24.74
C ALA A 617 21.24 21.08 23.31
N TRP A 618 20.67 21.94 22.47
CA TRP A 618 21.06 22.06 21.06
C TRP A 618 22.52 22.49 20.84
N PRO A 619 23.08 23.50 21.56
CA PRO A 619 24.47 23.92 21.35
C PRO A 619 25.50 22.81 21.56
N ALA A 620 25.25 21.89 22.49
CA ALA A 620 26.11 20.73 22.72
C ALA A 620 26.10 19.78 21.51
N LEU A 621 24.92 19.54 20.91
CA LEU A 621 24.78 18.73 19.70
C LEU A 621 25.46 19.38 18.49
N VAL A 622 25.34 20.70 18.32
CA VAL A 622 26.03 21.44 17.24
C VAL A 622 27.53 21.21 17.27
N GLN A 623 28.14 21.32 18.45
CA GLN A 623 29.57 21.08 18.65
C GLN A 623 29.94 19.62 18.42
N GLU A 624 29.13 18.70 18.92
CA GLU A 624 29.37 17.26 18.79
C GLU A 624 29.33 16.79 17.32
N PHE A 625 28.40 17.31 16.54
CA PHE A 625 28.21 16.93 15.14
C PHE A 625 29.05 17.73 14.16
N ASP A 626 29.77 18.76 14.61
CA ASP A 626 30.58 19.65 13.75
C ASP A 626 29.71 20.26 12.63
N LEU A 627 28.46 20.64 12.95
CA LEU A 627 27.47 21.12 11.97
C LEU A 627 27.95 22.36 11.22
N ASP A 628 28.88 23.13 11.82
CA ASP A 628 29.51 24.31 11.22
C ASP A 628 30.35 23.98 9.95
N ARG A 629 30.68 22.69 9.73
CA ARG A 629 31.40 22.20 8.54
C ARG A 629 30.51 21.58 7.47
N ILE A 630 29.19 21.53 7.67
CA ILE A 630 28.25 21.14 6.62
C ILE A 630 28.36 22.17 5.47
N ASP A 631 28.17 21.75 4.22
CA ASP A 631 28.28 22.62 3.03
C ASP A 631 27.13 23.65 2.97
N LEU A 632 27.15 24.59 3.91
CA LEU A 632 26.23 25.71 4.05
C LEU A 632 26.19 26.54 2.77
N LYS A 633 27.27 26.57 1.98
CA LYS A 633 27.31 27.32 0.72
C LYS A 633 26.39 26.69 -0.32
N ARG A 634 26.38 25.36 -0.46
CA ARG A 634 25.45 24.66 -1.35
C ARG A 634 24.00 24.89 -0.92
N GLU A 635 23.71 24.76 0.37
CA GLU A 635 22.36 24.95 0.92
C GLU A 635 21.84 26.38 0.74
N VAL A 636 22.65 27.39 1.06
CA VAL A 636 22.32 28.79 0.79
C VAL A 636 22.03 29.00 -0.70
N SER A 637 22.76 28.34 -1.61
CA SER A 637 22.50 28.44 -3.04
C SER A 637 21.15 27.83 -3.47
N ILE A 638 20.71 26.76 -2.82
CA ILE A 638 19.42 26.10 -3.13
C ILE A 638 18.26 27.00 -2.69
N TRP A 639 18.28 27.46 -1.44
CA TRP A 639 17.22 28.31 -0.89
C TRP A 639 17.18 29.71 -1.52
N ALA A 640 18.33 30.25 -1.96
CA ALA A 640 18.39 31.52 -2.69
C ALA A 640 17.52 31.52 -3.97
N LYS A 641 17.23 30.35 -4.55
CA LYS A 641 16.32 30.20 -5.72
C LYS A 641 14.88 30.65 -5.41
N LEU A 642 14.50 30.78 -4.14
CA LEU A 642 13.19 31.30 -3.71
C LEU A 642 13.14 32.82 -3.61
N SER A 643 14.27 33.53 -3.70
CA SER A 643 14.29 35.00 -3.57
C SER A 643 13.36 35.66 -4.58
N GLY A 644 12.44 36.50 -4.10
CA GLY A 644 11.43 37.19 -4.90
C GLY A 644 10.29 36.32 -5.46
N ARG A 645 10.26 35.01 -5.17
CA ARG A 645 9.19 34.10 -5.58
C ARG A 645 8.11 33.99 -4.50
N THR A 646 6.89 33.68 -4.93
CA THR A 646 5.77 33.38 -4.03
C THR A 646 5.58 31.87 -3.89
N VAL A 647 5.73 31.35 -2.68
CA VAL A 647 5.47 29.94 -2.34
C VAL A 647 4.08 29.83 -1.72
N GLY A 648 3.18 29.13 -2.40
CA GLY A 648 1.87 28.77 -1.89
C GLY A 648 1.89 27.40 -1.23
N LEU A 649 1.28 27.29 -0.05
CA LEU A 649 1.08 26.01 0.65
C LEU A 649 -0.39 25.77 0.92
N TYR A 650 -0.89 24.64 0.46
CA TYR A 650 -2.19 24.11 0.88
C TYR A 650 -2.00 22.94 1.85
N THR A 651 -2.50 23.08 3.07
CA THR A 651 -2.47 22.03 4.12
C THR A 651 -3.62 22.23 5.10
N LEU A 652 -4.18 21.14 5.65
CA LEU A 652 -5.19 21.28 6.71
C LEU A 652 -4.60 21.52 8.11
N THR A 653 -3.27 21.42 8.27
CA THR A 653 -2.59 21.51 9.57
C THR A 653 -1.88 22.85 9.74
N ARG A 654 -2.52 23.77 10.49
CA ARG A 654 -2.00 25.14 10.70
C ARG A 654 -0.61 25.20 11.33
N GLN A 655 -0.32 24.31 12.29
CA GLN A 655 0.98 24.28 12.96
C GLN A 655 2.11 23.86 12.01
N VAL A 656 1.85 22.89 11.13
CA VAL A 656 2.79 22.48 10.07
C VAL A 656 3.09 23.65 9.14
N ALA A 657 2.05 24.38 8.69
CA ALA A 657 2.25 25.55 7.84
C ALA A 657 3.14 26.63 8.48
N ARG A 658 2.95 26.93 9.77
CA ARG A 658 3.77 27.91 10.51
C ARG A 658 5.24 27.51 10.58
N LYS A 659 5.54 26.22 10.76
CA LYS A 659 6.91 25.72 10.77
C LYS A 659 7.56 25.80 9.41
N VAL A 660 6.83 25.40 8.36
CA VAL A 660 7.28 25.51 6.98
C VAL A 660 7.57 26.98 6.63
N GLU A 661 6.66 27.90 6.99
CA GLU A 661 6.85 29.34 6.83
C GLU A 661 8.12 29.83 7.55
N SER A 662 8.26 29.53 8.84
CA SER A 662 9.44 29.90 9.64
C SER A 662 10.76 29.40 9.01
N MET A 663 10.76 28.17 8.50
CA MET A 663 11.91 27.57 7.85
C MET A 663 12.25 28.27 6.52
N ILE A 664 11.25 28.55 5.69
CA ILE A 664 11.46 29.28 4.43
C ILE A 664 11.90 30.72 4.70
N GLN A 665 11.26 31.42 5.64
CA GLN A 665 11.57 32.82 5.95
C GLN A 665 13.00 32.98 6.49
N SER A 666 13.51 32.00 7.24
CA SER A 666 14.88 32.03 7.76
C SER A 666 15.95 31.83 6.68
N HIS A 667 15.63 31.15 5.58
CA HIS A 667 16.57 30.86 4.49
C HIS A 667 16.39 31.77 3.26
N ALA A 668 15.19 32.28 3.03
CA ALA A 668 14.81 33.11 1.90
C ALA A 668 13.87 34.24 2.37
N PRO A 669 14.38 35.25 3.10
CA PRO A 669 13.56 36.30 3.72
C PRO A 669 12.79 37.16 2.70
N ASP A 670 13.30 37.27 1.47
CA ASP A 670 12.67 38.02 0.37
C ASP A 670 11.58 37.24 -0.37
N SER A 671 11.35 35.97 -0.02
CA SER A 671 10.25 35.17 -0.58
C SER A 671 8.92 35.53 0.08
N LYS A 672 7.82 35.40 -0.68
CA LYS A 672 6.47 35.55 -0.15
C LYS A 672 5.89 34.18 0.15
N PHE A 673 5.20 34.04 1.28
CA PHE A 673 4.53 32.80 1.67
C PHE A 673 3.02 33.03 1.77
N ILE A 674 2.23 32.17 1.14
CA ILE A 674 0.76 32.22 1.19
C ILE A 674 0.26 30.84 1.58
N VAL A 675 -0.66 30.77 2.55
CA VAL A 675 -1.20 29.51 3.07
C VAL A 675 -2.71 29.49 2.98
N ASP A 676 -3.27 28.35 2.60
CA ASP A 676 -4.72 28.08 2.69
C ASP A 676 -5.00 26.76 3.44
N HIS A 677 -6.11 26.75 4.19
CA HIS A 677 -6.57 25.65 5.04
C HIS A 677 -8.02 25.22 4.76
N SER A 678 -8.58 25.65 3.63
CA SER A 678 -9.99 25.47 3.27
C SER A 678 -10.27 24.00 2.97
N LYS A 679 -11.34 23.46 3.56
CA LYS A 679 -11.75 22.05 3.35
C LYS A 679 -12.51 21.81 2.04
N VAL A 680 -12.92 22.88 1.37
CA VAL A 680 -13.70 22.86 0.12
C VAL A 680 -13.12 23.89 -0.83
N ASN A 681 -13.44 23.79 -2.11
CA ASN A 681 -13.03 24.79 -3.09
C ASN A 681 -13.63 26.17 -2.75
N THR A 682 -12.77 27.18 -2.63
CA THR A 682 -13.09 28.55 -2.22
C THR A 682 -12.35 29.55 -3.10
N ALA A 683 -12.84 30.79 -3.16
CA ALA A 683 -12.14 31.89 -3.85
C ALA A 683 -10.71 32.13 -3.30
N SER A 684 -10.44 31.75 -2.05
CA SER A 684 -9.11 31.83 -1.46
C SER A 684 -8.15 30.79 -2.03
N LEU A 685 -8.61 29.56 -2.32
CA LEU A 685 -7.82 28.54 -3.02
C LEU A 685 -7.50 28.93 -4.46
N GLU A 686 -8.47 29.56 -5.13
CA GLU A 686 -8.24 30.13 -6.46
C GLU A 686 -7.15 31.21 -6.44
N THR A 687 -7.23 32.11 -5.46
CA THR A 687 -6.22 33.16 -5.25
C THR A 687 -4.85 32.56 -4.94
N LEU A 688 -4.79 31.48 -4.14
CA LEU A 688 -3.56 30.75 -3.84
C LEU A 688 -2.92 30.22 -5.12
N ALA A 689 -3.69 29.54 -5.98
CA ALA A 689 -3.19 29.01 -7.26
C ALA A 689 -2.65 30.14 -8.16
N ASP A 690 -3.38 31.25 -8.23
CA ASP A 690 -3.07 32.36 -9.14
C ASP A 690 -1.87 33.20 -8.67
N ALA A 691 -1.68 33.33 -7.36
CA ALA A 691 -0.60 34.14 -6.79
C ALA A 691 0.73 33.37 -6.63
N SER A 692 0.69 32.03 -6.66
CA SER A 692 1.86 31.20 -6.37
C SER A 692 2.78 31.01 -7.57
N ASP A 693 4.07 31.25 -7.38
CA ASP A 693 5.13 30.83 -8.32
C ASP A 693 5.44 29.36 -8.16
N LEU A 694 5.49 28.88 -6.92
CA LEU A 694 5.61 27.47 -6.55
C LEU A 694 4.41 27.12 -5.68
N LEU A 695 3.67 26.07 -6.05
CA LEU A 695 2.52 25.60 -5.28
C LEU A 695 2.82 24.23 -4.67
N ILE A 696 2.67 24.13 -3.36
CA ILE A 696 2.81 22.88 -2.60
C ILE A 696 1.44 22.45 -2.12
N ILE A 697 1.06 21.21 -2.42
CA ILE A 697 -0.24 20.63 -2.04
C ILE A 697 0.01 19.44 -1.11
N SER A 698 -0.24 19.62 0.21
CA SER A 698 -0.19 18.54 1.20
C SER A 698 -1.45 17.67 1.10
N TRP A 699 -1.47 16.85 0.05
CA TRP A 699 -2.65 16.14 -0.42
C TRP A 699 -3.09 15.00 0.52
N GLN A 700 -2.15 14.34 1.23
CA GLN A 700 -2.46 13.26 2.19
C GLN A 700 -3.34 13.70 3.37
N SER A 701 -3.37 15.00 3.68
CA SER A 701 -4.17 15.57 4.76
C SER A 701 -5.46 16.24 4.28
N ALA A 702 -5.69 16.32 2.97
CA ALA A 702 -6.69 17.20 2.38
C ALA A 702 -7.83 16.46 1.65
N LYS A 703 -8.94 17.17 1.40
CA LYS A 703 -10.06 16.62 0.63
C LYS A 703 -9.78 16.69 -0.87
N HIS A 704 -9.91 15.56 -1.55
CA HIS A 704 -9.61 15.37 -2.98
C HIS A 704 -10.23 16.43 -3.92
N ALA A 705 -11.50 16.79 -3.71
CA ALA A 705 -12.17 17.81 -4.55
C ALA A 705 -11.48 19.20 -4.50
N ALA A 706 -10.92 19.60 -3.35
CA ALA A 706 -10.21 20.87 -3.19
C ALA A 706 -8.80 20.80 -3.79
N THR A 707 -8.09 19.67 -3.60
CA THR A 707 -6.75 19.47 -4.16
C THR A 707 -6.75 19.41 -5.68
N VAL A 708 -7.73 18.73 -6.29
CA VAL A 708 -7.88 18.62 -7.76
C VAL A 708 -8.16 19.99 -8.36
N SER A 709 -9.17 20.69 -7.85
CA SER A 709 -9.54 22.03 -8.37
C SER A 709 -8.35 23.00 -8.31
N LEU A 710 -7.59 22.95 -7.21
CA LEU A 710 -6.39 23.77 -7.00
C LEU A 710 -5.27 23.40 -7.98
N ALA A 711 -5.00 22.10 -8.14
CA ALA A 711 -3.96 21.58 -9.03
C ALA A 711 -4.25 21.86 -10.51
N ASP A 712 -5.49 21.67 -10.94
CA ASP A 712 -5.94 21.93 -12.31
C ASP A 712 -5.77 23.40 -12.65
N ARG A 713 -6.25 24.30 -11.78
CA ARG A 713 -6.10 25.74 -11.98
C ARG A 713 -4.64 26.14 -12.11
N TYR A 714 -3.78 25.64 -11.24
CA TYR A 714 -2.34 25.91 -11.31
C TYR A 714 -1.72 25.36 -12.62
N SER A 715 -2.15 24.17 -13.05
CA SER A 715 -1.64 23.49 -14.24
C SER A 715 -2.04 24.15 -15.56
N THR A 716 -3.16 24.90 -15.61
CA THR A 716 -3.55 25.68 -16.81
C THR A 716 -2.49 26.69 -17.26
N ARG A 717 -1.57 27.06 -16.36
CA ARG A 717 -0.47 28.00 -16.61
C ARG A 717 0.84 27.31 -17.03
N GLY A 718 0.78 26.00 -17.33
CA GLY A 718 1.95 25.20 -17.72
C GLY A 718 2.91 24.90 -16.57
N ARG A 719 2.44 24.98 -15.32
CA ARG A 719 3.21 24.69 -14.10
C ARG A 719 2.71 23.37 -13.48
N GLN A 720 3.51 22.75 -12.61
CA GLN A 720 3.12 21.51 -11.91
C GLN A 720 3.25 21.71 -10.40
N PRO A 721 2.23 21.36 -9.60
CA PRO A 721 2.33 21.45 -8.14
C PRO A 721 3.37 20.46 -7.58
N ILE A 722 3.90 20.80 -6.41
CA ILE A 722 4.78 19.95 -5.62
C ILE A 722 3.91 19.14 -4.65
N TYR A 723 4.05 17.82 -4.66
CA TYR A 723 3.32 16.89 -3.79
C TYR A 723 4.27 16.23 -2.80
N PRO A 724 4.25 16.62 -1.52
CA PRO A 724 5.01 15.94 -0.49
C PRO A 724 4.55 14.50 -0.28
N GLU A 725 5.49 13.62 0.04
CA GLU A 725 5.22 12.22 0.42
C GLU A 725 4.71 12.07 1.86
N GLY A 726 4.74 13.14 2.66
CA GLY A 726 4.36 13.13 4.07
C GLY A 726 3.43 14.28 4.44
N LYS A 727 2.77 14.16 5.60
CA LYS A 727 1.84 15.16 6.15
C LYS A 727 2.54 16.22 7.01
N GLY A 728 3.75 15.91 7.49
CA GLY A 728 4.53 16.75 8.40
C GLY A 728 5.28 17.88 7.70
N SER A 729 5.86 18.77 8.51
CA SER A 729 6.70 19.88 8.05
C SER A 729 7.97 19.39 7.37
N SER A 730 8.56 18.29 7.84
CA SER A 730 9.77 17.71 7.25
C SER A 730 9.54 17.19 5.83
N GLY A 731 8.42 16.49 5.58
CA GLY A 731 8.03 16.02 4.25
C GLY A 731 7.79 17.17 3.27
N ILE A 732 7.10 18.23 3.70
CA ILE A 732 6.87 19.43 2.88
C ILE A 732 8.18 20.12 2.52
N ILE A 733 9.04 20.36 3.51
CA ILE A 733 10.31 21.06 3.31
C ILE A 733 11.26 20.26 2.42
N ARG A 734 11.32 18.93 2.60
CA ARG A 734 12.10 18.05 1.73
C ARG A 734 11.62 18.11 0.29
N ALA A 735 10.31 17.99 0.06
CA ALA A 735 9.75 18.03 -1.29
C ALA A 735 10.06 19.36 -2.00
N LEU A 736 9.99 20.47 -1.28
CA LEU A 736 10.40 21.78 -1.80
C LEU A 736 11.91 21.83 -2.09
N HIS A 737 12.74 21.35 -1.18
CA HIS A 737 14.20 21.33 -1.34
C HIS A 737 14.63 20.49 -2.55
N GLU A 738 14.14 19.26 -2.67
CA GLU A 738 14.40 18.37 -3.82
C GLU A 738 13.92 19.00 -5.14
N TYR A 739 12.79 19.70 -5.13
CA TYR A 739 12.29 20.40 -6.30
C TYR A 739 13.27 21.51 -6.74
N LEU A 740 13.74 22.32 -5.79
CA LEU A 740 14.71 23.40 -6.03
C LEU A 740 16.08 22.86 -6.48
N GLU A 741 16.47 21.69 -5.99
CA GLU A 741 17.70 21.02 -6.40
C GLU A 741 17.62 20.50 -7.85
N ARG A 742 16.51 19.86 -8.23
CA ARG A 742 16.33 19.29 -9.60
C ARG A 742 16.11 20.35 -10.67
N HIS A 743 15.45 21.45 -10.35
CA HIS A 743 15.15 22.52 -11.31
C HIS A 743 16.28 23.55 -11.29
N ASP A 744 17.40 23.17 -11.90
CA ASP A 744 18.59 24.01 -12.08
C ASP A 744 18.47 24.84 -13.37
N ARG A 745 17.47 25.75 -13.39
CA ARG A 745 17.36 27.00 -14.19
C ARG A 745 15.95 27.55 -14.16
#